data_AF-A0A1S8A550-F1
#
_entry.id   AF-A0A1S8A550-F1
#
_cell.length_a   1.000
_cell.length_b   1.000
_cell.length_c   1.000
_cell.angle_alpha   90.00
_cell.angle_beta   90.00
_cell.angle_gamma   90.00
#
_symmetry.space_group_name_H-M   'P 1'
#
loop_
_entity.id
_entity.type
_entity.pdbx_description
1 polymer ?
#
loop_
_entity_poly.entity_id
_entity_poly.type
_entity_poly.pdbx_seq_one_letter_code
_entity_poly.pdbx_strand_id
1 'polypeptide(L)'
;MPTYHYSSLPEGYVRLLRLMPDQDEHAPIQCQLFDYFLMDSRKGSHLYEALSYVWGSSEKPQSVSIDKNYLHVTTNLFIALKRLRDRSLDRIIWVDAICINQDDTEERNHQVQFIAKIYAKASRVIVWLEEEMDASSQVHGEQIADISRALEEVRIAADDQYTKSSVRKTNQQAILMLLQRSWFRRIWVLQEVAAARQVLIMCHSTEIDGYTFCLGLDVLKLASKNLDTQSLIDSAAYLIRGAIFRPKCMADRSDWFSLNIRPLVELIEIYHNREATDRRDKVYALLGMSSDDYIPAGLSPDYKILWKDLFCQLVQSIIGKHASVQTWGEEEIALIQSKGCVLGVVSSVRSDGAWDGLQHLDINSKNTFRYLGQEMEWGGRWTLQTSAKSIRHGDIVCLLQGASKPTIIRIYKDYCAVIAIAVTPTESKLTRQGDIDWPDFLRSMTTFPRDFLLIWDWEEPWEKAEDGHGYDCFINSRVPKHAKTELEDHSGKATRLRDAGLILQDSEKYAVAEQNLRKAMKGHERAPGKELSHTLAAMDSLAFVHKEAKHFRKAEELFLHVLQTRKRVLGVGHPDTLQNMASLALTYRSQGKGEKAEGQEVMMSLLQRSGDYAQIAEEDITHIAGSFDQEIMKLLLDRRGDEVQITGAVVAAAVGNYWNGIEVTTVLLDQGGYEAQITEAVVAAAAGNWNSGKEAITLLLDRRDVKVRITEGAIIQTARLFNQEIVGLLLDRGGDGIQINEAVVVAAARNHWNGTEVMALLLDRRGDEVQITEAVVAAAAGNMGCGIGVMALLFDRRGDEVQITERAITRIARLFDHDMIEILLDRAGNDIKIAKDVVMAAAGNPHSKKEVMRFLLNRKEKAWITEEAIVQITRLFDEEAVRLLPDRRGHRAEITTAVTVIEAPTSNGKHRELLKRLKHGRGIGNK
;
A
#
# COMPACT_ATOMS: atom_id res chain seq x y z
N MET A 1 25.94 24.13 -46.57
CA MET A 1 26.81 24.28 -45.39
C MET A 1 27.06 22.90 -44.81
N PRO A 2 28.25 22.59 -44.26
CA PRO A 2 28.51 21.27 -43.66
C PRO A 2 27.63 21.06 -42.43
N THR A 3 26.94 19.91 -42.41
CA THR A 3 26.07 19.47 -41.31
C THR A 3 26.93 19.01 -40.14
N TYR A 4 26.51 19.30 -38.91
CA TYR A 4 27.19 18.82 -37.71
C TYR A 4 27.05 17.30 -37.57
N HIS A 5 28.14 16.62 -37.17
CA HIS A 5 28.16 15.20 -36.87
C HIS A 5 28.63 14.98 -35.44
N TYR A 6 27.90 14.18 -34.67
CA TYR A 6 28.21 13.87 -33.28
C TYR A 6 29.45 12.97 -33.17
N SER A 7 30.31 13.26 -32.20
CA SER A 7 31.37 12.34 -31.75
C SER A 7 30.78 11.22 -30.88
N SER A 8 31.41 10.04 -30.85
CA SER A 8 31.02 8.98 -29.91
C SER A 8 31.20 9.45 -28.46
N LEU A 9 30.19 9.22 -27.62
CA LEU A 9 30.18 9.64 -26.22
C LEU A 9 30.63 8.48 -25.31
N PRO A 10 31.67 8.65 -24.47
CA PRO A 10 32.07 7.60 -23.53
C PRO A 10 31.05 7.38 -22.42
N GLU A 11 31.09 6.20 -21.80
CA GLU A 11 30.19 5.85 -20.69
C GLU A 11 30.38 6.80 -19.49
N GLY A 12 29.27 7.25 -18.90
CA GLY A 12 29.27 8.20 -17.78
C GLY A 12 29.51 9.67 -18.15
N TYR A 13 29.68 9.98 -19.43
CA TYR A 13 29.77 11.35 -19.95
C TYR A 13 28.41 11.84 -20.48
N VAL A 14 28.24 13.16 -20.44
CA VAL A 14 27.16 13.90 -21.10
C VAL A 14 27.78 15.02 -21.94
N ARG A 15 27.10 15.49 -22.99
CA ARG A 15 27.55 16.69 -23.71
C ARG A 15 26.93 17.93 -23.07
N LEU A 16 27.69 19.02 -23.02
CA LEU A 16 27.20 20.35 -22.62
C LEU A 16 27.36 21.33 -23.78
N LEU A 17 26.40 22.24 -23.89
CA LEU A 17 26.39 23.32 -24.87
C LEU A 17 26.96 24.59 -24.25
N ARG A 18 28.05 25.11 -24.80
CA ARG A 18 28.51 26.48 -24.55
C ARG A 18 27.88 27.39 -25.60
N LEU A 19 26.95 28.23 -25.18
CA LEU A 19 26.30 29.27 -25.98
C LEU A 19 27.16 30.54 -25.96
N MET A 20 27.65 30.97 -27.13
CA MET A 20 28.57 32.11 -27.24
C MET A 20 27.81 33.44 -27.17
N PRO A 21 28.38 34.47 -26.52
CA PRO A 21 27.75 35.78 -26.45
C PRO A 21 27.88 36.55 -27.77
N ASP A 22 26.91 37.42 -28.04
CA ASP A 22 26.98 38.39 -29.13
C ASP A 22 26.22 39.67 -28.76
N GLN A 23 26.77 40.83 -29.13
CA GLN A 23 26.14 42.14 -28.88
C GLN A 23 24.94 42.37 -29.81
N ASP A 24 24.94 41.78 -31.01
CA ASP A 24 23.82 41.89 -31.95
C ASP A 24 22.82 40.75 -31.70
N GLU A 25 21.59 41.11 -31.31
CA GLU A 25 20.50 40.15 -31.12
C GLU A 25 20.13 39.41 -32.40
N HIS A 26 20.43 39.95 -33.59
CA HIS A 26 20.16 39.32 -34.87
C HIS A 26 21.32 38.48 -35.42
N ALA A 27 22.49 38.53 -34.78
CA ALA A 27 23.63 37.70 -35.19
C ALA A 27 23.29 36.20 -35.09
N PRO A 28 23.82 35.35 -36.01
CA PRO A 28 23.64 33.91 -35.94
C PRO A 28 24.05 33.33 -34.59
N ILE A 29 23.31 32.34 -34.09
CA ILE A 29 23.63 31.68 -32.83
C ILE A 29 24.86 30.79 -33.03
N GLN A 30 25.94 31.08 -32.28
CA GLN A 30 27.17 30.31 -32.27
C GLN A 30 27.30 29.52 -30.97
N CYS A 31 27.65 28.25 -31.09
CA CYS A 31 27.76 27.32 -29.98
C CYS A 31 29.00 26.43 -30.12
N GLN A 32 29.38 25.82 -29.00
CA GLN A 32 30.37 24.75 -28.91
C GLN A 32 29.80 23.59 -28.08
N LEU A 33 30.00 22.35 -28.54
CA LEU A 33 29.69 21.15 -27.76
C LEU A 33 30.96 20.55 -27.17
N PHE A 34 30.90 20.11 -25.92
CA PHE A 34 32.02 19.44 -25.27
C PHE A 34 31.56 18.37 -24.29
N ASP A 35 32.36 17.32 -24.17
CA ASP A 35 32.07 16.19 -23.30
C ASP A 35 32.36 16.55 -21.83
N TYR A 36 31.47 16.13 -20.94
CA TYR A 36 31.48 16.45 -19.53
C TYR A 36 31.25 15.19 -18.70
N PHE A 37 32.18 14.87 -17.79
CA PHE A 37 32.06 13.71 -16.93
C PHE A 37 31.10 13.98 -15.77
N LEU A 38 29.95 13.31 -15.76
CA LEU A 38 28.89 13.55 -14.76
C LEU A 38 29.11 12.76 -13.46
N MET A 39 29.95 11.73 -13.48
CA MET A 39 30.12 10.76 -12.37
C MET A 39 31.12 11.17 -11.28
N ASP A 40 31.74 12.36 -11.34
CA ASP A 40 32.63 12.80 -10.26
C ASP A 40 31.86 13.08 -8.95
N SER A 41 32.37 12.53 -7.85
CA SER A 41 31.80 12.54 -6.48
C SER A 41 32.12 13.83 -5.70
N ARG A 42 32.60 14.87 -6.40
CA ARG A 42 32.89 16.16 -5.77
C ARG A 42 31.59 16.84 -5.35
N LYS A 43 31.51 17.15 -4.05
CA LYS A 43 30.39 17.82 -3.39
C LYS A 43 30.03 19.15 -4.08
N GLY A 44 28.87 19.24 -4.74
CA GLY A 44 28.33 20.51 -5.23
C GLY A 44 27.37 20.40 -6.42
N SER A 45 26.65 21.50 -6.70
CA SER A 45 26.03 21.73 -8.01
C SER A 45 27.10 22.06 -9.04
N HIS A 46 26.92 21.59 -10.28
CA HIS A 46 27.81 21.86 -11.39
C HIS A 46 27.46 23.21 -12.02
N LEU A 47 28.43 23.87 -12.66
CA LEU A 47 28.31 25.23 -13.19
C LEU A 47 27.60 25.29 -14.56
N TYR A 48 26.66 24.38 -14.82
CA TYR A 48 25.79 24.44 -16.00
C TYR A 48 24.33 24.61 -15.59
N GLU A 49 23.51 25.09 -16.52
CA GLU A 49 22.06 25.20 -16.38
C GLU A 49 21.38 24.14 -17.25
N ALA A 50 20.14 23.74 -16.95
CA ALA A 50 19.39 22.82 -17.79
C ALA A 50 18.13 23.49 -18.33
N LEU A 51 17.85 23.32 -19.63
CA LEU A 51 16.64 23.84 -20.27
C LEU A 51 15.50 22.82 -20.21
N SER A 52 14.35 23.25 -19.72
CA SER A 52 13.07 22.53 -19.75
C SER A 52 12.14 23.27 -20.69
N TYR A 53 11.80 22.67 -21.84
CA TYR A 53 11.00 23.34 -22.88
C TYR A 53 10.17 22.34 -23.69
N VAL A 54 9.25 22.85 -24.51
CA VAL A 54 8.44 22.04 -25.44
C VAL A 54 9.09 22.01 -26.81
N TRP A 55 9.32 20.82 -27.36
CA TRP A 55 9.97 20.69 -28.67
C TRP A 55 9.16 21.32 -29.81
N GLY A 56 7.82 21.20 -29.77
CA GLY A 56 6.92 21.68 -30.81
C GLY A 56 6.82 20.71 -31.98
N SER A 57 6.69 21.24 -33.20
CA SER A 57 6.69 20.45 -34.44
C SER A 57 7.98 19.64 -34.59
N SER A 58 7.90 18.46 -35.24
CA SER A 58 9.08 17.68 -35.63
C SER A 58 9.92 18.36 -36.72
N GLU A 59 9.38 19.39 -37.37
CA GLU A 59 10.10 20.20 -38.34
C GLU A 59 11.20 21.02 -37.66
N LYS A 60 12.40 21.03 -38.25
CA LYS A 60 13.57 21.76 -37.74
C LYS A 60 14.00 22.87 -38.72
N PRO A 61 13.17 23.93 -38.90
CA PRO A 61 13.39 24.94 -39.93
C PRO A 61 14.56 25.88 -39.62
N GLN A 62 14.97 25.99 -38.35
CA GLN A 62 16.05 26.88 -37.91
C GLN A 62 17.37 26.12 -37.83
N SER A 63 18.48 26.86 -37.73
CA SER A 63 19.81 26.28 -37.58
C SER A 63 20.69 27.08 -36.64
N VAL A 64 21.49 26.39 -35.84
CA VAL A 64 22.52 26.96 -34.98
C VAL A 64 23.88 26.48 -35.44
N SER A 65 24.92 27.30 -35.25
CA SER A 65 26.29 26.89 -35.60
C SER A 65 26.96 26.19 -34.42
N ILE A 66 27.47 24.98 -34.63
CA ILE A 66 28.26 24.22 -33.65
C ILE A 66 29.64 23.97 -34.26
N ASP A 67 30.69 24.54 -33.66
CA ASP A 67 32.08 24.40 -34.12
C ASP A 67 32.26 24.65 -35.63
N LYS A 68 31.56 25.67 -36.16
CA LYS A 68 31.51 26.09 -37.59
C LYS A 68 30.72 25.17 -38.54
N ASN A 69 30.11 24.11 -38.03
CA ASN A 69 29.09 23.32 -38.74
C ASN A 69 27.69 23.78 -38.32
N TYR A 70 26.65 23.26 -38.96
CA TYR A 70 25.26 23.63 -38.68
C TYR A 70 24.45 22.45 -38.17
N LEU A 71 23.68 22.68 -37.10
CA LEU A 71 22.70 21.74 -36.57
C LEU A 71 21.30 22.33 -36.72
N HIS A 72 20.39 21.56 -37.31
CA HIS A 72 18.99 21.94 -37.46
C HIS A 72 18.25 21.81 -36.12
N VAL A 73 17.46 22.83 -35.77
CA VAL A 73 16.70 22.90 -34.51
C VAL A 73 15.27 23.41 -34.76
N THR A 74 14.36 23.12 -33.84
CA THR A 74 12.99 23.65 -33.90
C THR A 74 12.98 25.15 -33.64
N THR A 75 11.93 25.84 -34.10
CA THR A 75 11.79 27.29 -33.89
C THR A 75 11.72 27.63 -32.41
N ASN A 76 11.00 26.84 -31.60
CA ASN A 76 10.90 27.10 -30.17
C ASN A 76 12.27 27.05 -29.47
N LEU A 77 13.09 26.03 -29.79
CA LEU A 77 14.44 25.95 -29.25
C LEU A 77 15.31 27.11 -29.71
N PHE A 78 15.21 27.50 -30.99
CA PHE A 78 15.95 28.64 -31.52
C PHE A 78 15.61 29.94 -30.78
N ILE A 79 14.33 30.22 -30.53
CA ILE A 79 13.88 31.40 -29.80
C ILE A 79 14.38 31.34 -28.34
N ALA A 80 14.27 30.19 -27.68
CA ALA A 80 14.79 30.00 -26.33
C ALA A 80 16.29 30.29 -26.26
N LEU A 81 17.11 29.67 -27.14
CA LEU A 81 18.55 29.90 -27.18
C LEU A 81 18.89 31.36 -27.49
N LYS A 82 18.17 31.99 -28.42
CA LYS A 82 18.34 33.42 -28.74
C LYS A 82 18.11 34.30 -27.51
N ARG A 83 17.09 33.99 -26.71
CA ARG A 83 16.76 34.72 -25.47
C ARG A 83 17.76 34.45 -24.35
N LEU A 84 18.26 33.22 -24.26
CA LEU A 84 19.22 32.80 -23.23
C LEU A 84 20.66 33.25 -23.53
N ARG A 85 20.95 33.66 -24.77
CA ARG A 85 22.24 34.21 -25.20
C ARG A 85 22.48 35.57 -24.53
N ASP A 86 23.52 35.63 -23.72
CA ASP A 86 23.96 36.89 -23.11
C ASP A 86 24.77 37.73 -24.11
N ARG A 87 24.90 39.03 -23.85
CA ARG A 87 25.63 39.95 -24.74
C ARG A 87 27.16 39.91 -24.54
N SER A 88 27.62 39.43 -23.39
CA SER A 88 29.03 39.53 -22.99
C SER A 88 29.61 38.23 -22.43
N LEU A 89 28.79 37.37 -21.83
CA LEU A 89 29.25 36.13 -21.17
C LEU A 89 28.78 34.88 -21.93
N ASP A 90 29.65 33.89 -22.03
CA ASP A 90 29.24 32.58 -22.48
C ASP A 90 28.38 31.89 -21.42
N ARG A 91 27.43 31.08 -21.89
CA ARG A 91 26.50 30.37 -21.02
C ARG A 91 26.62 28.88 -21.26
N ILE A 92 26.81 28.10 -20.20
CA ILE A 92 26.89 26.64 -20.28
C ILE A 92 25.52 26.06 -19.93
N ILE A 93 24.88 25.44 -20.91
CA ILE A 93 23.54 24.90 -20.79
C ILE A 93 23.47 23.46 -21.31
N TRP A 94 22.65 22.64 -20.68
CA TRP A 94 22.25 21.34 -21.19
C TRP A 94 20.88 21.45 -21.84
N VAL A 95 20.78 20.95 -23.07
CA VAL A 95 19.56 20.92 -23.89
C VAL A 95 19.50 19.56 -24.54
N ASP A 96 18.48 18.76 -24.22
CA ASP A 96 18.28 17.40 -24.72
C ASP A 96 18.39 17.28 -26.26
N ALA A 97 17.76 18.17 -27.02
CA ALA A 97 17.72 18.13 -28.48
C ALA A 97 19.07 18.41 -29.16
N ILE A 98 20.06 18.95 -28.44
CA ILE A 98 21.40 19.27 -28.95
C ILE A 98 22.48 18.44 -28.26
N CYS A 99 22.33 18.13 -26.98
CA CYS A 99 23.35 17.44 -26.19
C CYS A 99 23.29 15.92 -26.37
N ILE A 100 22.13 15.38 -26.74
CA ILE A 100 21.92 13.96 -27.05
C ILE A 100 21.82 13.82 -28.57
N ASN A 101 22.53 12.83 -29.12
CA ASN A 101 22.37 12.42 -30.49
C ASN A 101 21.02 11.69 -30.66
N GLN A 102 20.00 12.42 -31.10
CA GLN A 102 18.63 11.91 -31.23
C GLN A 102 18.48 10.82 -32.31
N ASP A 103 19.45 10.72 -33.22
CA ASP A 103 19.47 9.73 -34.30
C ASP A 103 20.16 8.42 -33.88
N ASP A 104 20.78 8.36 -32.70
CA ASP A 104 21.42 7.17 -32.13
C ASP A 104 20.60 6.62 -30.95
N THR A 105 19.86 5.53 -31.19
CA THR A 105 19.02 4.88 -30.18
C THR A 105 19.80 4.34 -28.99
N GLU A 106 21.05 3.88 -29.18
CA GLU A 106 21.87 3.36 -28.08
C GLU A 106 22.34 4.50 -27.19
N GLU A 107 22.80 5.61 -27.78
CA GLU A 107 23.13 6.80 -27.03
C GLU A 107 21.90 7.35 -26.28
N ARG A 108 20.74 7.40 -26.95
CA ARG A 108 19.48 7.84 -26.34
C ARG A 108 19.09 6.96 -25.16
N ASN A 109 19.10 5.64 -25.31
CA ASN A 109 18.82 4.68 -24.23
C ASN A 109 19.70 4.95 -23.00
N HIS A 110 21.00 5.16 -23.19
CA HIS A 110 21.92 5.46 -22.10
C HIS A 110 21.70 6.85 -21.49
N GLN A 111 21.53 7.90 -22.30
CA GLN A 111 21.38 9.27 -21.81
C GLN A 111 20.05 9.49 -21.06
N VAL A 112 18.97 8.80 -21.47
CA VAL A 112 17.67 8.87 -20.78
C VAL A 112 17.78 8.44 -19.31
N GLN A 113 18.61 7.44 -19.01
CA GLN A 113 18.86 7.00 -17.63
C GLN A 113 19.54 8.08 -16.77
N PHE A 114 20.22 9.05 -17.40
CA PHE A 114 20.90 10.13 -16.70
C PHE A 114 20.08 11.42 -16.58
N ILE A 115 18.90 11.55 -17.20
CA ILE A 115 18.12 12.80 -17.21
C ILE A 115 17.89 13.32 -15.78
N ALA A 116 17.37 12.49 -14.87
CA ALA A 116 17.18 12.88 -13.47
C ALA A 116 18.48 13.41 -12.83
N LYS A 117 19.62 12.75 -13.10
CA LYS A 117 20.94 13.15 -12.59
C LYS A 117 21.40 14.47 -13.18
N ILE A 118 21.20 14.67 -14.48
CA ILE A 118 21.58 15.88 -15.22
C ILE A 118 20.83 17.10 -14.65
N TYR A 119 19.51 17.02 -14.50
CA TYR A 119 18.72 18.13 -13.95
C TYR A 119 19.02 18.36 -12.45
N ALA A 120 19.26 17.31 -11.67
CA ALA A 120 19.58 17.43 -10.24
C ALA A 120 20.95 18.07 -9.99
N LYS A 121 21.90 17.85 -10.90
CA LYS A 121 23.26 18.39 -10.85
C LYS A 121 23.40 19.79 -11.44
N ALA A 122 22.44 20.23 -12.24
CA ALA A 122 22.39 21.59 -12.78
C ALA A 122 22.33 22.65 -11.65
N SER A 123 22.94 23.80 -11.90
CA SER A 123 22.88 24.95 -10.98
C SER A 123 21.46 25.53 -10.87
N ARG A 124 20.70 25.49 -11.98
CA ARG A 124 19.27 25.77 -12.05
C ARG A 124 18.64 25.11 -13.27
N VAL A 125 17.33 24.95 -13.21
CA VAL A 125 16.50 24.50 -14.32
C VAL A 125 15.68 25.68 -14.82
N ILE A 126 15.78 25.96 -16.12
CA ILE A 126 15.09 27.05 -16.78
C ILE A 126 13.87 26.46 -17.47
N VAL A 127 12.69 26.82 -16.98
CA VAL A 127 11.41 26.42 -17.55
C VAL A 127 11.00 27.46 -18.58
N TRP A 128 11.04 27.08 -19.85
CA TRP A 128 10.68 27.92 -20.98
C TRP A 128 9.24 27.60 -21.41
N LEU A 129 8.33 28.54 -21.14
CA LEU A 129 6.91 28.36 -21.41
C LEU A 129 6.46 28.90 -22.77
N GLU A 130 7.34 29.39 -23.63
CA GLU A 130 6.95 29.87 -24.97
C GLU A 130 6.63 28.73 -25.93
N GLU A 131 5.68 28.96 -26.85
CA GLU A 131 5.20 27.98 -27.83
C GLU A 131 4.97 28.66 -29.19
N GLU A 132 5.18 27.90 -30.27
CA GLU A 132 4.93 28.35 -31.64
C GLU A 132 3.41 28.51 -31.85
N MET A 133 2.95 29.69 -32.26
CA MET A 133 1.53 29.93 -32.56
C MET A 133 1.24 29.44 -33.98
N ASP A 134 0.25 28.54 -34.13
CA ASP A 134 -0.20 28.08 -35.44
C ASP A 134 -0.66 29.26 -36.31
N ALA A 135 -0.12 29.37 -37.52
CA ALA A 135 -0.46 30.41 -38.49
C ALA A 135 -1.95 30.42 -38.91
N SER A 136 -2.70 29.36 -38.60
CA SER A 136 -4.15 29.23 -38.82
C SER A 136 -5.01 29.82 -37.71
N SER A 137 -4.43 30.09 -36.54
CA SER A 137 -5.12 30.73 -35.43
C SER A 137 -5.02 32.25 -35.60
N GLN A 138 -6.11 32.88 -36.05
CA GLN A 138 -6.25 34.35 -36.09
C GLN A 138 -6.27 34.91 -34.65
N VAL A 139 -5.12 34.96 -34.01
CA VAL A 139 -4.90 35.54 -32.69
C VAL A 139 -4.37 36.97 -32.92
N HIS A 140 -5.13 37.98 -32.49
CA HIS A 140 -4.74 39.38 -32.64
C HIS A 140 -3.48 39.68 -31.80
N GLY A 141 -2.59 40.56 -32.26
CA GLY A 141 -1.35 40.92 -31.54
C GLY A 141 -1.55 41.41 -30.10
N GLU A 142 -2.75 41.86 -29.74
CA GLU A 142 -3.16 42.18 -28.36
C GLU A 142 -3.13 40.96 -27.43
N GLN A 143 -3.46 39.75 -27.91
CA GLN A 143 -3.49 38.53 -27.10
C GLN A 143 -2.09 38.01 -26.72
N ILE A 144 -1.05 38.32 -27.51
CA ILE A 144 0.35 37.95 -27.19
C ILE A 144 0.91 38.83 -26.06
N ALA A 145 0.59 40.14 -26.10
CA ALA A 145 0.92 41.07 -25.02
C ALA A 145 0.23 40.68 -23.70
N ASP A 146 -1.00 40.15 -23.78
CA ASP A 146 -1.76 39.68 -22.63
C ASP A 146 -1.14 38.44 -21.96
N ILE A 147 -0.51 37.52 -22.71
CA ILE A 147 0.14 36.32 -22.15
C ILE A 147 1.46 36.67 -21.45
N SER A 148 2.27 37.59 -22.02
CA SER A 148 3.49 38.07 -21.35
C SER A 148 3.18 38.79 -20.03
N ARG A 149 2.06 39.51 -20.01
CA ARG A 149 1.51 40.15 -18.81
C ARG A 149 0.98 39.12 -17.81
N ALA A 150 0.53 37.94 -18.24
CA ALA A 150 0.02 36.90 -17.34
C ALA A 150 1.08 36.40 -16.34
N LEU A 151 2.32 36.16 -16.79
CA LEU A 151 3.39 35.71 -15.88
C LEU A 151 3.76 36.80 -14.86
N GLU A 152 3.74 38.06 -15.29
CA GLU A 152 3.97 39.22 -14.42
C GLU A 152 2.84 39.41 -13.40
N GLU A 153 1.59 39.16 -13.78
CA GLU A 153 0.44 39.19 -12.87
C GLU A 153 0.52 38.08 -11.81
N VAL A 154 1.01 36.89 -12.16
CA VAL A 154 1.32 35.83 -11.17
C VAL A 154 2.41 36.31 -10.20
N ARG A 155 3.45 36.98 -10.70
CA ARG A 155 4.52 37.58 -9.88
C ARG A 155 3.98 38.62 -8.92
N ILE A 156 3.12 39.52 -9.40
CA ILE A 156 2.48 40.58 -8.60
C ILE A 156 1.55 39.97 -7.55
N ALA A 157 0.79 38.92 -7.90
CA ALA A 157 -0.10 38.25 -6.95
C ALA A 157 0.63 37.56 -5.80
N ALA A 158 1.88 37.14 -6.01
CA ALA A 158 2.73 36.56 -4.97
C ALA A 158 3.24 37.60 -3.95
N ASP A 159 3.19 38.90 -4.28
CA ASP A 159 3.58 40.00 -3.40
C ASP A 159 2.38 40.41 -2.52
N ASP A 160 2.45 40.14 -1.22
CA ASP A 160 1.38 40.22 -0.19
C ASP A 160 0.68 41.60 -0.05
N GLN A 161 1.11 42.61 -0.82
CA GLN A 161 0.52 43.96 -0.87
C GLN A 161 -0.68 44.10 -1.82
N TYR A 162 -0.97 43.08 -2.64
CA TYR A 162 -2.05 43.15 -3.63
C TYR A 162 -3.38 42.58 -3.07
N THR A 163 -4.38 43.45 -2.87
CA THR A 163 -5.71 43.03 -2.41
C THR A 163 -6.39 42.15 -3.48
N LYS A 164 -7.03 41.04 -3.05
CA LYS A 164 -7.77 40.06 -3.89
C LYS A 164 -8.74 40.64 -4.94
N SER A 165 -9.09 41.92 -4.86
CA SER A 165 -10.12 42.59 -5.66
C SER A 165 -9.63 43.19 -7.00
N SER A 166 -8.33 43.19 -7.31
CA SER A 166 -7.77 43.95 -8.45
C SER A 166 -7.47 43.14 -9.71
N VAL A 167 -7.51 41.79 -9.68
CA VAL A 167 -7.26 40.97 -10.88
C VAL A 167 -8.49 41.04 -11.80
N ARG A 168 -8.35 41.73 -12.95
CA ARG A 168 -9.42 41.84 -13.95
C ARG A 168 -9.72 40.47 -14.56
N LYS A 169 -10.98 40.23 -14.97
CA LYS A 169 -11.41 39.00 -15.66
C LYS A 169 -10.55 38.67 -16.89
N THR A 170 -10.08 39.68 -17.61
CA THR A 170 -9.16 39.52 -18.76
C THR A 170 -7.80 38.94 -18.36
N ASN A 171 -7.28 39.30 -17.19
CA ASN A 171 -6.00 38.79 -16.69
C ASN A 171 -6.13 37.33 -16.22
N GLN A 172 -7.26 36.96 -15.61
CA GLN A 172 -7.53 35.56 -15.25
C GLN A 172 -7.54 34.63 -16.47
N GLN A 173 -8.15 35.08 -17.58
CA GLN A 173 -8.17 34.29 -18.82
C GLN A 173 -6.76 34.11 -19.40
N ALA A 174 -5.94 35.16 -19.40
CA ALA A 174 -4.57 35.09 -19.89
C ALA A 174 -3.69 34.15 -19.03
N ILE A 175 -3.86 34.15 -17.71
CA ILE A 175 -3.16 33.21 -16.81
C ILE A 175 -3.64 31.77 -17.06
N LEU A 176 -4.94 31.54 -17.25
CA LEU A 176 -5.44 30.21 -17.61
C LEU A 176 -4.88 29.73 -18.96
N MET A 177 -4.74 30.60 -19.96
CA MET A 177 -4.11 30.24 -21.23
C MET A 177 -2.63 29.89 -21.08
N LEU A 178 -1.90 30.62 -20.23
CA LEU A 178 -0.50 30.30 -19.90
C LEU A 178 -0.39 28.92 -19.23
N LEU A 179 -1.28 28.61 -18.29
CA LEU A 179 -1.29 27.33 -17.57
C LEU A 179 -1.81 26.14 -18.41
N GLN A 180 -2.51 26.42 -19.51
CA GLN A 180 -3.01 25.40 -20.44
C GLN A 180 -2.01 24.99 -21.52
N ARG A 181 -0.84 25.65 -21.56
CA ARG A 181 0.26 25.34 -22.48
C ARG A 181 0.74 23.90 -22.33
N SER A 182 1.21 23.34 -23.43
CA SER A 182 1.62 21.94 -23.56
C SER A 182 2.73 21.55 -22.58
N TRP A 183 3.57 22.50 -22.16
CA TRP A 183 4.59 22.25 -21.13
C TRP A 183 4.01 21.58 -19.87
N PHE A 184 2.87 22.06 -19.36
CA PHE A 184 2.23 21.48 -18.16
C PHE A 184 1.69 20.07 -18.37
N ARG A 185 1.52 19.64 -19.62
CA ARG A 185 0.93 18.34 -19.99
C ARG A 185 1.99 17.25 -20.18
N ARG A 186 3.25 17.61 -20.44
CA ARG A 186 4.30 16.63 -20.75
C ARG A 186 4.75 15.85 -19.52
N ILE A 187 5.03 14.56 -19.71
CA ILE A 187 5.51 13.68 -18.64
C ILE A 187 6.95 14.04 -18.19
N TRP A 188 7.87 14.29 -19.12
CA TRP A 188 9.29 14.57 -18.81
C TRP A 188 9.48 15.77 -17.89
N VAL A 189 8.65 16.80 -18.08
CA VAL A 189 8.63 18.01 -17.25
C VAL A 189 8.56 17.70 -15.76
N LEU A 190 7.83 16.66 -15.36
CA LEU A 190 7.75 16.25 -13.95
C LEU A 190 9.14 15.93 -13.40
N GLN A 191 9.92 15.11 -14.10
CA GLN A 191 11.25 14.71 -13.66
C GLN A 191 12.20 15.90 -13.68
N GLU A 192 12.11 16.76 -14.69
CA GLU A 192 12.94 17.95 -14.85
C GLU A 192 12.77 18.91 -13.66
N VAL A 193 11.53 19.24 -13.31
CA VAL A 193 11.25 20.13 -12.17
C VAL A 193 11.29 19.40 -10.82
N ALA A 194 11.15 18.07 -10.78
CA ALA A 194 11.36 17.25 -9.58
C ALA A 194 12.85 17.06 -9.24
N ALA A 195 13.73 17.16 -10.23
CA ALA A 195 15.17 17.11 -10.03
C ALA A 195 15.74 18.48 -9.66
N ALA A 196 15.13 19.56 -10.17
CA ALA A 196 15.61 20.93 -10.01
C ALA A 196 15.83 21.34 -8.54
N ARG A 197 16.94 21.98 -8.22
CA ARG A 197 17.15 22.64 -6.92
C ARG A 197 16.76 24.10 -6.91
N GLN A 198 16.76 24.71 -8.09
CA GLN A 198 16.31 26.07 -8.35
C GLN A 198 15.59 26.04 -9.71
N VAL A 199 14.39 26.61 -9.76
CA VAL A 199 13.58 26.69 -10.97
C VAL A 199 13.41 28.17 -11.32
N LEU A 200 13.74 28.53 -12.56
CA LEU A 200 13.48 29.84 -13.13
C LEU A 200 12.48 29.67 -14.26
N ILE A 201 11.30 30.28 -14.14
CA ILE A 201 10.27 30.21 -15.17
C ILE A 201 10.39 31.45 -16.05
N MET A 202 10.43 31.24 -17.36
CA MET A 202 10.58 32.29 -18.37
C MET A 202 9.47 32.19 -19.42
N CYS A 203 8.92 33.34 -19.78
CA CYS A 203 8.00 33.49 -20.91
C CYS A 203 8.25 34.86 -21.55
N HIS A 204 8.66 34.87 -22.83
CA HIS A 204 9.11 36.08 -23.53
C HIS A 204 10.25 36.80 -22.75
N SER A 205 10.00 38.03 -22.31
CA SER A 205 10.94 38.86 -21.54
C SER A 205 10.78 38.75 -20.02
N THR A 206 9.70 38.12 -19.54
CA THR A 206 9.39 38.04 -18.11
C THR A 206 9.99 36.79 -17.49
N GLU A 207 10.57 36.95 -16.31
CA GLU A 207 11.20 35.89 -15.53
C GLU A 207 10.63 35.89 -14.11
N ILE A 208 10.36 34.70 -13.57
CA ILE A 208 9.85 34.52 -12.21
C ILE A 208 10.53 33.33 -11.56
N ASP A 209 10.87 33.46 -10.28
CA ASP A 209 11.32 32.34 -9.47
C ASP A 209 10.21 31.30 -9.31
N GLY A 210 10.54 30.02 -9.38
CA GLY A 210 9.56 28.93 -9.32
C GLY A 210 8.72 28.92 -8.03
N TYR A 211 9.31 29.27 -6.88
CA TYR A 211 8.56 29.34 -5.63
C TYR A 211 7.59 30.53 -5.64
N THR A 212 8.03 31.69 -6.14
CA THR A 212 7.18 32.88 -6.31
C THR A 212 6.02 32.58 -7.26
N PHE A 213 6.26 31.84 -8.34
CA PHE A 213 5.20 31.37 -9.24
C PHE A 213 4.14 30.54 -8.52
N CYS A 214 4.56 29.53 -7.74
CA CYS A 214 3.64 28.71 -6.95
C CYS A 214 2.84 29.52 -5.92
N LEU A 215 3.47 30.47 -5.24
CA LEU A 215 2.80 31.36 -4.28
C LEU A 215 1.74 32.24 -4.97
N GLY A 216 2.07 32.79 -6.14
CA GLY A 216 1.14 33.59 -6.93
C GLY A 216 -0.09 32.78 -7.34
N LEU A 217 0.09 31.51 -7.73
CA LEU A 217 -1.03 30.61 -8.04
C LEU A 217 -1.93 30.35 -6.82
N ASP A 218 -1.37 30.16 -5.62
CA ASP A 218 -2.13 29.97 -4.37
C ASP A 218 -3.06 31.15 -4.07
N VAL A 219 -2.56 32.37 -4.28
CA VAL A 219 -3.30 33.61 -4.01
C VAL A 219 -4.44 33.77 -5.00
N LEU A 220 -4.20 33.47 -6.28
CA LEU A 220 -5.16 33.67 -7.36
C LEU A 220 -6.33 32.69 -7.32
N LYS A 221 -6.18 31.51 -6.69
CA LYS A 221 -7.22 30.46 -6.57
C LYS A 221 -8.04 30.30 -7.85
N LEU A 222 -7.35 30.18 -8.99
CA LEU A 222 -8.02 30.08 -10.29
C LEU A 222 -8.81 28.79 -10.34
N ALA A 223 -10.14 28.88 -10.27
CA ALA A 223 -11.01 27.74 -10.50
C ALA A 223 -11.02 27.42 -12.01
N SER A 224 -10.17 26.49 -12.45
CA SER A 224 -10.36 25.88 -13.76
C SER A 224 -11.72 25.18 -13.77
N LYS A 225 -12.54 25.44 -14.80
CA LYS A 225 -13.79 24.68 -15.01
C LYS A 225 -13.53 23.21 -15.32
N ASN A 226 -12.31 22.86 -15.73
CA ASN A 226 -11.88 21.51 -16.03
C ASN A 226 -10.96 20.99 -14.91
N LEU A 227 -11.46 20.01 -14.16
CA LEU A 227 -10.75 19.37 -13.04
C LEU A 227 -9.49 18.63 -13.49
N ASP A 228 -9.49 18.05 -14.70
CA ASP A 228 -8.34 17.28 -15.21
C ASP A 228 -7.16 18.21 -15.51
N THR A 229 -7.42 19.37 -16.12
CA THR A 229 -6.39 20.38 -16.38
C THR A 229 -5.81 20.94 -15.09
N GLN A 230 -6.65 21.10 -14.06
CA GLN A 230 -6.21 21.57 -12.75
C GLN A 230 -5.19 20.60 -12.12
N SER A 231 -5.46 19.29 -12.20
CA SER A 231 -4.56 18.26 -11.64
C SER A 231 -3.15 18.28 -12.24
N LEU A 232 -3.04 18.56 -13.56
CA LEU A 232 -1.75 18.67 -14.26
C LEU A 232 -0.93 19.85 -13.75
N ILE A 233 -1.58 20.98 -13.50
CA ILE A 233 -0.92 22.19 -13.02
C ILE A 233 -0.56 22.04 -11.53
N ASP A 234 -1.47 21.55 -10.70
CA ASP A 234 -1.25 21.27 -9.26
C ASP A 234 -0.02 20.37 -9.07
N SER A 235 0.06 19.29 -9.86
CA SER A 235 1.17 18.35 -9.85
C SER A 235 2.53 19.00 -10.16
N ALA A 236 2.58 19.84 -11.20
CA ALA A 236 3.81 20.53 -11.57
C ALA A 236 4.17 21.60 -10.51
N ALA A 237 3.19 22.36 -10.03
CA ALA A 237 3.38 23.37 -8.98
C ALA A 237 3.89 22.75 -7.67
N TYR A 238 3.36 21.58 -7.27
CA TYR A 238 3.84 20.83 -6.11
C TYR A 238 5.33 20.48 -6.23
N LEU A 239 5.74 19.95 -7.39
CA LEU A 239 7.13 19.58 -7.63
C LEU A 239 8.06 20.79 -7.73
N ILE A 240 7.61 21.90 -8.34
CA ILE A 240 8.36 23.16 -8.41
C ILE A 240 8.56 23.73 -7.00
N ARG A 241 7.50 23.77 -6.18
CA ARG A 241 7.57 24.26 -4.80
C ARG A 241 8.56 23.47 -3.95
N GLY A 242 8.66 22.16 -4.17
CA GLY A 242 9.60 21.28 -3.48
C GLY A 242 11.08 21.54 -3.79
N ALA A 243 11.41 22.24 -4.88
CA ALA A 243 12.78 22.43 -5.35
C ALA A 243 13.73 23.02 -4.29
N ILE A 244 13.25 24.01 -3.53
CA ILE A 244 14.05 24.72 -2.51
C ILE A 244 14.46 23.85 -1.32
N PHE A 245 13.76 22.73 -1.07
CA PHE A 245 14.03 21.83 0.05
C PHE A 245 15.02 20.71 -0.31
N ARG A 246 15.44 20.60 -1.58
CA ARG A 246 16.28 19.50 -2.06
C ARG A 246 17.76 19.71 -1.67
N PRO A 247 18.45 18.66 -1.19
CA PRO A 247 19.82 18.79 -0.71
C PRO A 247 20.81 19.06 -1.87
N LYS A 248 21.89 19.80 -1.57
CA LYS A 248 22.95 20.10 -2.56
C LYS A 248 23.85 18.91 -2.91
N CYS A 249 23.89 17.89 -2.06
CA CYS A 249 24.66 16.67 -2.24
C CYS A 249 23.73 15.48 -2.07
N MET A 250 23.45 14.77 -3.16
CA MET A 250 22.85 13.44 -3.09
C MET A 250 23.98 12.42 -2.99
N ALA A 251 23.88 11.47 -2.07
CA ALA A 251 24.79 10.33 -2.05
C ALA A 251 24.32 9.34 -3.11
N ASP A 252 25.16 9.03 -4.09
CA ASP A 252 24.95 7.88 -4.98
C ASP A 252 25.01 6.64 -4.08
N ARG A 253 23.83 6.12 -3.67
CA ARG A 253 23.72 4.94 -2.80
C ARG A 253 23.73 3.62 -3.60
N SER A 254 23.61 3.68 -4.91
CA SER A 254 23.54 2.54 -5.83
C SER A 254 24.12 2.91 -7.21
N ASP A 255 24.26 1.90 -8.09
CA ASP A 255 24.64 2.07 -9.50
C ASP A 255 23.62 2.90 -10.31
N TRP A 256 22.45 3.22 -9.73
CA TRP A 256 21.34 3.93 -10.39
C TRP A 256 20.96 5.21 -9.63
N PHE A 257 20.93 6.36 -10.31
CA PHE A 257 20.53 7.63 -9.70
C PHE A 257 19.01 7.73 -9.54
N SER A 258 18.54 8.07 -8.34
CA SER A 258 17.12 8.31 -8.05
C SER A 258 16.93 9.58 -7.21
N LEU A 259 15.85 10.30 -7.49
CA LEU A 259 15.38 11.45 -6.71
C LEU A 259 14.66 11.05 -5.41
N ASN A 260 14.33 9.76 -5.25
CA ASN A 260 13.65 9.18 -4.08
C ASN A 260 12.37 9.95 -3.70
N ILE A 261 11.50 10.21 -4.69
CA ILE A 261 10.27 10.99 -4.49
C ILE A 261 9.18 10.11 -3.88
N ARG A 262 8.78 9.04 -4.59
CA ARG A 262 7.71 8.10 -4.23
C ARG A 262 7.92 6.76 -4.94
N PRO A 263 7.28 5.66 -4.50
CA PRO A 263 7.29 4.40 -5.24
C PRO A 263 6.79 4.59 -6.68
N LEU A 264 7.36 3.86 -7.64
CA LEU A 264 7.06 3.99 -9.07
C LEU A 264 5.56 3.84 -9.33
N VAL A 265 4.92 2.90 -8.65
CA VAL A 265 3.49 2.64 -8.77
C VAL A 265 2.63 3.86 -8.40
N GLU A 266 3.02 4.64 -7.38
CA GLU A 266 2.29 5.86 -7.03
C GLU A 266 2.52 6.96 -8.06
N LEU A 267 3.74 7.07 -8.59
CA LEU A 267 4.06 8.05 -9.63
C LEU A 267 3.25 7.78 -10.90
N ILE A 268 3.15 6.51 -11.32
CA ILE A 268 2.33 6.09 -12.47
C ILE A 268 0.87 6.43 -12.20
N GLU A 269 0.35 6.10 -11.02
CA GLU A 269 -1.02 6.42 -10.64
C GLU A 269 -1.33 7.92 -10.73
N ILE A 270 -0.41 8.78 -10.28
CA ILE A 270 -0.62 10.23 -10.24
C ILE A 270 -0.44 10.86 -11.64
N TYR A 271 0.44 10.31 -12.50
CA TYR A 271 0.94 11.03 -13.68
C TYR A 271 0.72 10.36 -15.04
N HIS A 272 0.08 9.20 -15.13
CA HIS A 272 -0.11 8.48 -16.40
C HIS A 272 -0.94 9.24 -17.46
N ASN A 273 -1.79 10.18 -17.04
CA ASN A 273 -2.60 11.02 -17.95
C ASN A 273 -1.80 12.09 -18.71
N ARG A 274 -0.48 12.17 -18.48
CA ARG A 274 0.40 13.12 -19.16
C ARG A 274 0.72 12.71 -20.59
N GLU A 275 0.98 13.73 -21.41
CA GLU A 275 1.36 13.58 -22.80
C GLU A 275 2.83 13.17 -22.93
N ALA A 276 3.10 12.29 -23.89
CA ALA A 276 4.44 11.84 -24.25
C ALA A 276 4.52 11.66 -25.77
N THR A 277 5.63 12.08 -26.38
CA THR A 277 5.86 11.88 -27.82
C THR A 277 6.07 10.39 -28.13
N ASP A 278 6.85 9.72 -27.29
CA ASP A 278 6.97 8.26 -27.26
C ASP A 278 6.21 7.72 -26.04
N ARG A 279 5.27 6.80 -26.24
CA ARG A 279 4.42 6.29 -25.14
C ARG A 279 5.22 5.67 -24.00
N ARG A 280 6.38 5.08 -24.31
CA ARG A 280 7.27 4.46 -23.30
C ARG A 280 7.81 5.47 -22.29
N ASP A 281 7.90 6.75 -22.67
CA ASP A 281 8.32 7.82 -21.79
C ASP A 281 7.33 8.07 -20.64
N LYS A 282 6.06 7.68 -20.78
CA LYS A 282 5.10 7.71 -19.66
C LYS A 282 5.57 6.87 -18.47
N VAL A 283 6.40 5.86 -18.73
CA VAL A 283 7.04 5.02 -17.71
C VAL A 283 8.46 5.50 -17.41
N TYR A 284 9.28 5.67 -18.46
CA TYR A 284 10.71 5.96 -18.28
C TYR A 284 11.00 7.29 -17.60
N ALA A 285 10.18 8.33 -17.83
CA ALA A 285 10.32 9.61 -17.15
C ALA A 285 10.12 9.51 -15.62
N LEU A 286 9.37 8.51 -15.15
CA LEU A 286 9.07 8.33 -13.73
C LEU A 286 10.07 7.45 -13.00
N LEU A 287 10.89 6.65 -13.72
CA LEU A 287 11.89 5.77 -13.11
C LEU A 287 12.91 6.54 -12.26
N GLY A 288 13.45 7.64 -12.79
CA GLY A 288 14.41 8.47 -12.04
C GLY A 288 13.80 9.22 -10.86
N MET A 289 12.47 9.27 -10.75
CA MET A 289 11.75 9.82 -9.59
C MET A 289 11.45 8.75 -8.53
N SER A 290 11.50 7.47 -8.88
CA SER A 290 11.04 6.36 -8.03
C SER A 290 11.92 6.15 -6.80
N SER A 291 11.32 5.94 -5.64
CA SER A 291 12.00 5.52 -4.40
C SER A 291 12.29 4.02 -4.32
N ASP A 292 11.86 3.22 -5.30
CA ASP A 292 12.00 1.76 -5.24
C ASP A 292 13.46 1.36 -5.45
N ASP A 293 14.04 0.65 -4.48
CA ASP A 293 15.43 0.17 -4.52
C ASP A 293 15.66 -0.92 -5.59
N TYR A 294 14.56 -1.55 -6.05
CA TYR A 294 14.56 -2.60 -7.07
C TYR A 294 13.46 -2.30 -8.09
N ILE A 295 13.84 -1.73 -9.23
CA ILE A 295 12.95 -1.70 -10.38
C ILE A 295 12.77 -3.17 -10.83
N PRO A 296 11.52 -3.69 -10.94
CA PRO A 296 11.26 -5.05 -11.39
C PRO A 296 12.04 -5.37 -12.68
N ALA A 297 12.64 -6.57 -12.74
CA ALA A 297 13.39 -7.02 -13.91
C ALA A 297 12.55 -6.85 -15.18
N GLY A 298 12.96 -5.93 -16.08
CA GLY A 298 12.27 -5.61 -17.33
C GLY A 298 11.86 -4.14 -17.51
N LEU A 299 11.75 -3.34 -16.44
CA LEU A 299 11.29 -1.93 -16.51
C LEU A 299 12.41 -0.90 -16.72
N SER A 300 13.54 -1.27 -17.32
CA SER A 300 14.61 -0.33 -17.70
C SER A 300 14.33 0.36 -19.04
N PRO A 301 14.86 1.57 -19.30
CA PRO A 301 14.73 2.22 -20.60
C PRO A 301 15.27 1.36 -21.74
N ASP A 302 14.36 0.84 -22.56
CA ASP A 302 14.64 0.16 -23.81
C ASP A 302 13.65 0.68 -24.87
N TYR A 303 14.14 1.47 -25.83
CA TYR A 303 13.32 1.95 -26.95
C TYR A 303 13.17 0.91 -28.08
N LYS A 304 13.55 -0.36 -27.88
CA LYS A 304 13.25 -1.46 -28.80
C LYS A 304 12.06 -2.30 -28.35
N ILE A 305 11.70 -2.28 -27.06
CA ILE A 305 10.51 -2.97 -26.57
C ILE A 305 9.23 -2.38 -27.18
N LEU A 306 8.27 -3.24 -27.48
CA LEU A 306 6.93 -2.83 -27.91
C LEU A 306 6.14 -2.30 -26.70
N TRP A 307 5.29 -1.31 -26.92
CA TRP A 307 4.49 -0.71 -25.85
C TRP A 307 3.65 -1.73 -25.10
N LYS A 308 2.93 -2.62 -25.81
CA LYS A 308 2.12 -3.68 -25.18
C LYS A 308 2.90 -4.52 -24.16
N ASP A 309 4.16 -4.82 -24.43
CA ASP A 309 4.96 -5.73 -23.61
C ASP A 309 5.47 -4.98 -22.37
N LEU A 310 5.93 -3.73 -22.55
CA LEU A 310 6.29 -2.84 -21.45
C LEU A 310 5.09 -2.59 -20.52
N PHE A 311 3.92 -2.29 -21.10
CA PHE A 311 2.72 -1.98 -20.32
C PHE A 311 2.21 -3.20 -19.56
N CYS A 312 2.26 -4.39 -20.18
CA CYS A 312 1.94 -5.65 -19.48
C CYS A 312 2.89 -5.88 -18.29
N GLN A 313 4.20 -5.72 -18.48
CA GLN A 313 5.20 -5.85 -17.41
C GLN A 313 4.95 -4.85 -16.28
N LEU A 314 4.62 -3.60 -16.61
CA LEU A 314 4.27 -2.57 -15.63
C LEU A 314 3.05 -3.00 -14.79
N VAL A 315 1.94 -3.33 -15.44
CA VAL A 315 0.69 -3.69 -14.74
C VAL A 315 0.89 -4.94 -13.87
N GLN A 316 1.60 -5.95 -14.36
CA GLN A 316 1.94 -7.15 -13.59
C GLN A 316 2.83 -6.84 -12.38
N SER A 317 3.73 -5.85 -12.49
CA SER A 317 4.55 -5.42 -11.35
C SER A 317 3.73 -4.72 -10.26
N ILE A 318 2.63 -4.06 -10.63
CA ILE A 318 1.74 -3.32 -9.72
C ILE A 318 0.80 -4.27 -8.98
N ILE A 319 0.11 -5.14 -9.73
CA ILE A 319 -0.97 -5.99 -9.20
C ILE A 319 -0.44 -7.33 -8.70
N GLY A 320 0.75 -7.73 -9.16
CA GLY A 320 1.37 -9.00 -8.85
C GLY A 320 0.99 -10.11 -9.84
N LYS A 321 1.71 -11.24 -9.73
CA LYS A 321 1.65 -12.37 -10.67
C LYS A 321 0.35 -13.19 -10.64
N HIS A 322 -0.54 -12.89 -9.70
CA HIS A 322 -1.81 -13.64 -9.53
C HIS A 322 -2.91 -13.12 -10.47
N ALA A 323 -2.74 -11.93 -11.03
CA ALA A 323 -3.66 -11.36 -12.00
C ALA A 323 -3.25 -11.75 -13.43
N SER A 324 -4.25 -12.07 -14.26
CA SER A 324 -4.08 -12.16 -15.71
C SER A 324 -4.19 -10.76 -16.30
N VAL A 325 -3.23 -10.38 -17.14
CA VAL A 325 -3.14 -9.05 -17.74
C VAL A 325 -3.02 -9.19 -19.25
N GLN A 326 -3.87 -8.46 -19.99
CA GLN A 326 -3.84 -8.37 -21.44
C GLN A 326 -3.72 -6.91 -21.88
N THR A 327 -2.87 -6.67 -22.87
CA THR A 327 -2.55 -5.35 -23.46
C THR A 327 -2.36 -5.52 -24.97
N TRP A 328 -2.55 -4.46 -25.76
CA TRP A 328 -2.59 -4.59 -27.22
C TRP A 328 -1.84 -3.49 -27.95
N GLY A 329 -1.00 -3.90 -28.90
CA GLY A 329 -0.30 -3.02 -29.84
C GLY A 329 0.30 -1.80 -29.15
N GLU A 330 -0.22 -0.63 -29.54
CA GLU A 330 0.19 0.68 -29.03
C GLU A 330 -0.90 1.33 -28.16
N GLU A 331 -1.98 0.62 -27.80
CA GLU A 331 -3.08 1.15 -26.99
C GLU A 331 -2.66 1.27 -25.51
N GLU A 332 -3.03 2.36 -24.83
CA GLU A 332 -2.77 2.55 -23.40
C GLU A 332 -3.88 1.95 -22.51
N ILE A 333 -4.30 0.73 -22.86
CA ILE A 333 -5.41 0.02 -22.22
C ILE A 333 -4.95 -1.37 -21.75
N ALA A 334 -5.22 -1.67 -20.48
CA ALA A 334 -4.98 -2.96 -19.88
C ALA A 334 -6.30 -3.59 -19.40
N LEU A 335 -6.51 -4.84 -19.76
CA LEU A 335 -7.56 -5.69 -19.19
C LEU A 335 -6.94 -6.58 -18.12
N ILE A 336 -7.48 -6.51 -16.92
CA ILE A 336 -6.96 -7.20 -15.75
C ILE A 336 -8.07 -8.10 -15.19
N GLN A 337 -7.74 -9.38 -15.02
CA GLN A 337 -8.58 -10.34 -14.33
C GLN A 337 -7.86 -10.79 -13.05
N SER A 338 -8.49 -10.59 -11.90
CA SER A 338 -7.90 -10.94 -10.62
C SER A 338 -8.99 -11.30 -9.62
N LYS A 339 -8.65 -12.13 -8.64
CA LYS A 339 -9.45 -12.21 -7.42
C LYS A 339 -9.22 -10.98 -6.56
N GLY A 340 -10.18 -10.62 -5.73
CA GLY A 340 -10.07 -9.50 -4.81
C GLY A 340 -11.14 -9.53 -3.71
N CYS A 341 -11.10 -8.53 -2.85
CA CYS A 341 -12.13 -8.22 -1.88
C CYS A 341 -12.44 -6.71 -1.90
N VAL A 342 -13.70 -6.34 -1.75
CA VAL A 342 -14.06 -4.93 -1.49
C VAL A 342 -13.58 -4.58 -0.08
N LEU A 343 -13.05 -3.37 0.09
CA LEU A 343 -12.61 -2.80 1.37
C LEU A 343 -13.58 -1.73 1.89
N GLY A 344 -14.27 -1.00 0.99
CA GLY A 344 -15.20 0.06 1.35
C GLY A 344 -15.62 0.90 0.15
N VAL A 345 -16.36 1.97 0.41
CA VAL A 345 -16.88 2.89 -0.60
C VAL A 345 -16.51 4.32 -0.26
N VAL A 346 -16.09 5.09 -1.27
CA VAL A 346 -15.81 6.52 -1.15
C VAL A 346 -17.12 7.26 -0.91
N SER A 347 -17.24 7.90 0.24
CA SER A 347 -18.43 8.63 0.68
C SER A 347 -18.34 10.14 0.49
N SER A 348 -17.14 10.71 0.45
CA SER A 348 -16.93 12.13 0.17
C SER A 348 -15.52 12.35 -0.37
N VAL A 349 -15.38 13.35 -1.26
CA VAL A 349 -14.09 13.78 -1.82
C VAL A 349 -13.99 15.28 -1.61
N ARG A 350 -12.90 15.73 -0.98
CA ARG A 350 -12.60 17.14 -0.74
C ARG A 350 -11.22 17.45 -1.28
N SER A 351 -11.05 18.63 -1.86
CA SER A 351 -9.73 19.17 -2.19
C SER A 351 -9.56 20.46 -1.40
N ASP A 352 -8.41 20.64 -0.77
CA ASP A 352 -8.16 21.77 0.12
C ASP A 352 -7.95 23.10 -0.63
N GLY A 353 -7.98 23.08 -1.97
CA GLY A 353 -7.88 24.27 -2.81
C GLY A 353 -6.55 25.02 -2.68
N ALA A 354 -5.57 24.44 -1.98
CA ALA A 354 -4.16 24.81 -2.05
C ALA A 354 -3.52 24.02 -3.19
N TRP A 355 -2.56 24.59 -3.91
CA TRP A 355 -1.83 23.91 -4.99
C TRP A 355 -0.80 22.91 -4.44
N ASP A 356 -1.12 22.24 -3.33
CA ASP A 356 -0.32 21.19 -2.72
C ASP A 356 -0.59 19.80 -3.33
N GLY A 357 -1.57 19.71 -4.24
CA GLY A 357 -1.94 18.51 -4.95
C GLY A 357 -2.57 17.44 -4.06
N LEU A 358 -3.12 17.80 -2.90
CA LEU A 358 -3.75 16.85 -1.97
C LEU A 358 -5.29 16.80 -2.13
N GLN A 359 -5.82 15.59 -1.98
CA GLN A 359 -7.25 15.30 -1.88
C GLN A 359 -7.53 14.44 -0.64
N HIS A 360 -8.66 14.71 0.00
CA HIS A 360 -9.15 13.98 1.17
C HIS A 360 -10.37 13.16 0.80
N LEU A 361 -10.29 11.85 1.04
CA LEU A 361 -11.35 10.88 0.79
C LEU A 361 -11.90 10.39 2.12
N ASP A 362 -13.20 10.53 2.34
CA ASP A 362 -13.86 9.83 3.45
C ASP A 362 -14.36 8.48 2.93
N ILE A 363 -13.81 7.37 3.43
CA ILE A 363 -14.18 6.01 3.04
C ILE A 363 -14.98 5.36 4.16
N ASN A 364 -16.10 4.74 3.79
CA ASN A 364 -16.95 3.99 4.71
C ASN A 364 -16.97 2.51 4.35
N SER A 365 -16.87 1.68 5.38
CA SER A 365 -16.93 0.24 5.30
C SER A 365 -17.86 -0.26 6.40
N LYS A 366 -18.93 -0.94 6.02
CA LYS A 366 -19.92 -1.48 6.96
C LYS A 366 -20.05 -3.00 6.94
N ASN A 367 -19.76 -3.63 5.79
CA ASN A 367 -19.97 -5.07 5.57
C ASN A 367 -18.71 -5.82 5.11
N THR A 368 -17.58 -5.15 5.08
CA THR A 368 -16.34 -5.59 4.40
C THR A 368 -15.75 -6.89 4.96
N PHE A 369 -15.93 -7.16 6.25
CA PHE A 369 -15.18 -8.24 6.94
C PHE A 369 -15.99 -9.49 7.28
N ARG A 370 -17.14 -9.66 6.64
CA ARG A 370 -17.98 -10.87 6.78
C ARG A 370 -17.24 -12.16 6.44
N TYR A 371 -16.29 -12.12 5.51
CA TYR A 371 -15.46 -13.27 5.12
C TYR A 371 -14.41 -13.67 6.17
N LEU A 372 -14.14 -12.80 7.14
CA LEU A 372 -13.25 -13.05 8.29
C LEU A 372 -14.04 -13.28 9.59
N GLY A 373 -15.38 -13.35 9.51
CA GLY A 373 -16.24 -13.59 10.66
C GLY A 373 -16.41 -12.40 11.61
N GLN A 374 -15.96 -11.19 11.24
CA GLN A 374 -16.12 -9.98 12.04
C GLN A 374 -17.01 -8.96 11.32
N GLU A 375 -18.08 -8.49 11.98
CA GLU A 375 -18.76 -7.26 11.58
C GLU A 375 -17.97 -6.08 12.16
N MET A 376 -17.04 -5.56 11.36
CA MET A 376 -16.29 -4.35 11.69
C MET A 376 -16.73 -3.21 10.77
N GLU A 377 -17.42 -2.23 11.35
CA GLU A 377 -17.64 -0.96 10.70
C GLU A 377 -16.41 -0.07 10.90
N TRP A 378 -15.83 0.43 9.82
CA TRP A 378 -14.78 1.43 9.89
C TRP A 378 -15.06 2.57 8.92
N GLY A 379 -14.69 3.77 9.35
CA GLY A 379 -14.67 4.97 8.54
C GLY A 379 -13.29 5.59 8.64
N GLY A 380 -12.71 6.00 7.51
CA GLY A 380 -11.37 6.57 7.50
C GLY A 380 -11.28 7.75 6.55
N ARG A 381 -10.57 8.80 6.95
CA ARG A 381 -10.21 9.89 6.06
C ARG A 381 -8.82 9.63 5.49
N TRP A 382 -8.74 9.29 4.21
CA TRP A 382 -7.48 9.13 3.52
C TRP A 382 -7.06 10.44 2.88
N THR A 383 -5.80 10.82 3.05
CA THR A 383 -5.19 11.95 2.38
C THR A 383 -4.26 11.42 1.29
N LEU A 384 -4.62 11.66 0.04
CA LEU A 384 -3.89 11.18 -1.13
C LEU A 384 -3.43 12.37 -1.98
N GLN A 385 -2.44 12.16 -2.84
CA GLN A 385 -2.23 13.08 -3.95
C GLN A 385 -3.40 12.97 -4.93
N THR A 386 -3.70 14.06 -5.63
CA THR A 386 -4.73 14.11 -6.68
C THR A 386 -4.39 13.05 -7.73
N SER A 387 -5.26 12.06 -7.86
CA SER A 387 -5.10 10.98 -8.85
C SER A 387 -5.22 11.56 -10.26
N ALA A 388 -4.56 10.93 -11.22
CA ALA A 388 -4.69 11.27 -12.64
C ALA A 388 -6.15 11.20 -13.12
N LYS A 389 -7.00 10.40 -12.47
CA LYS A 389 -8.44 10.37 -12.71
C LYS A 389 -9.23 10.84 -11.49
N SER A 390 -10.31 11.57 -11.75
CA SER A 390 -11.19 12.08 -10.70
C SER A 390 -11.90 10.94 -9.94
N ILE A 391 -11.51 10.78 -8.68
CA ILE A 391 -12.21 9.95 -7.67
C ILE A 391 -13.50 10.69 -7.25
N ARG A 392 -14.60 9.95 -7.09
CA ARG A 392 -15.93 10.50 -6.81
C ARG A 392 -16.64 9.72 -5.72
N HIS A 393 -17.69 10.34 -5.19
CA HIS A 393 -18.66 9.66 -4.33
C HIS A 393 -19.19 8.39 -5.02
N GLY A 394 -19.13 7.27 -4.32
CA GLY A 394 -19.61 5.98 -4.77
C GLY A 394 -18.55 5.13 -5.46
N ASP A 395 -17.33 5.60 -5.68
CA ASP A 395 -16.24 4.73 -6.13
C ASP A 395 -15.91 3.69 -5.05
N ILE A 396 -15.51 2.50 -5.49
CA ILE A 396 -15.34 1.33 -4.63
C ILE A 396 -13.85 1.11 -4.40
N VAL A 397 -13.45 0.95 -3.15
CA VAL A 397 -12.08 0.59 -2.77
C VAL A 397 -12.01 -0.92 -2.63
N CYS A 398 -11.07 -1.57 -3.29
CA CYS A 398 -10.86 -3.02 -3.22
C CYS A 398 -9.36 -3.35 -3.09
N LEU A 399 -9.07 -4.56 -2.60
CA LEU A 399 -7.73 -5.14 -2.61
C LEU A 399 -7.72 -6.32 -3.58
N LEU A 400 -6.79 -6.30 -4.53
CA LEU A 400 -6.59 -7.38 -5.49
C LEU A 400 -5.60 -8.40 -4.92
N GLN A 401 -5.81 -9.67 -5.24
CA GLN A 401 -4.95 -10.75 -4.79
C GLN A 401 -3.51 -10.55 -5.31
N GLY A 402 -2.56 -10.45 -4.38
CA GLY A 402 -1.15 -10.23 -4.70
C GLY A 402 -0.73 -8.76 -4.81
N ALA A 403 -1.69 -7.82 -4.80
CA ALA A 403 -1.39 -6.40 -4.76
C ALA A 403 -1.03 -5.97 -3.32
N SER A 404 -0.05 -5.08 -3.19
CA SER A 404 0.38 -4.55 -1.88
C SER A 404 -0.44 -3.33 -1.43
N LYS A 405 -1.16 -2.69 -2.35
CA LYS A 405 -1.93 -1.47 -2.13
C LYS A 405 -3.35 -1.61 -2.67
N PRO A 406 -4.35 -0.96 -2.05
CA PRO A 406 -5.71 -0.93 -2.55
C PRO A 406 -5.87 -0.25 -3.92
N THR A 407 -6.87 -0.69 -4.67
CA THR A 407 -7.31 -0.16 -5.96
C THR A 407 -8.68 0.50 -5.77
N ILE A 408 -8.89 1.69 -6.36
CA ILE A 408 -10.19 2.36 -6.43
C ILE A 408 -10.77 2.15 -7.83
N ILE A 409 -11.98 1.62 -7.88
CA ILE A 409 -12.67 1.23 -9.10
C ILE A 409 -14.06 1.86 -9.20
N ARG A 410 -14.54 1.99 -10.44
CA ARG A 410 -15.92 2.38 -10.73
C ARG A 410 -16.61 1.29 -11.53
N ILE A 411 -17.73 0.80 -11.01
CA ILE A 411 -18.54 -0.23 -11.67
C ILE A 411 -19.47 0.42 -12.71
N TYR A 412 -19.40 -0.09 -13.93
CA TYR A 412 -20.38 0.17 -15.00
C TYR A 412 -21.35 -1.01 -15.09
N LYS A 413 -21.97 -1.27 -16.25
CA LYS A 413 -22.98 -2.34 -16.37
C LYS A 413 -22.43 -3.72 -15.98
N ASP A 414 -21.33 -4.15 -16.62
CA ASP A 414 -20.78 -5.51 -16.51
C ASP A 414 -19.23 -5.53 -16.52
N TYR A 415 -18.58 -4.42 -16.19
CA TYR A 415 -17.13 -4.33 -15.97
C TYR A 415 -16.80 -3.20 -15.00
N CYS A 416 -15.56 -3.20 -14.49
CA CYS A 416 -15.06 -2.15 -13.58
C CYS A 416 -13.97 -1.35 -14.27
N ALA A 417 -14.05 -0.02 -14.27
CA ALA A 417 -12.93 0.83 -14.66
C ALA A 417 -12.02 1.09 -13.46
N VAL A 418 -10.71 1.01 -13.66
CA VAL A 418 -9.72 1.44 -12.68
C VAL A 418 -9.64 2.95 -12.69
N ILE A 419 -9.98 3.55 -11.54
CA ILE A 419 -9.87 4.98 -11.29
C ILE A 419 -8.50 5.28 -10.67
N ALA A 420 -8.11 4.50 -9.67
CA ALA A 420 -6.77 4.55 -9.09
C ALA A 420 -6.24 3.14 -8.80
N ILE A 421 -5.05 2.76 -9.28
CA ILE A 421 -4.63 1.36 -9.25
C ILE A 421 -3.93 0.92 -7.96
N ALA A 422 -3.37 1.87 -7.20
CA ALA A 422 -2.57 1.60 -6.02
C ALA A 422 -2.47 2.83 -5.12
N VAL A 423 -3.41 2.98 -4.19
CA VAL A 423 -3.48 4.13 -3.27
C VAL A 423 -2.87 3.80 -1.92
N THR A 424 -2.16 4.75 -1.31
CA THR A 424 -1.54 4.55 0.02
C THR A 424 -2.40 5.23 1.09
N PRO A 425 -3.04 4.47 2.00
CA PRO A 425 -3.82 5.05 3.08
C PRO A 425 -2.90 5.73 4.11
N THR A 426 -3.25 6.95 4.52
CA THR A 426 -2.38 7.80 5.36
C THR A 426 -2.83 7.89 6.82
N GLU A 427 -4.12 7.94 7.14
CA GLU A 427 -4.67 7.87 8.51
C GLU A 427 -6.11 7.32 8.51
N SER A 428 -6.52 6.61 9.57
CA SER A 428 -7.94 6.25 9.78
C SER A 428 -8.25 6.07 11.26
N LYS A 429 -9.31 6.71 11.76
CA LYS A 429 -9.82 6.52 13.12
C LYS A 429 -10.96 5.50 13.10
N LEU A 430 -10.81 4.34 13.76
CA LEU A 430 -11.99 3.55 14.10
C LEU A 430 -12.81 4.33 15.12
N THR A 431 -14.13 4.36 14.94
CA THR A 431 -15.05 5.00 15.88
C THR A 431 -15.12 4.30 17.25
N ARG A 432 -14.48 3.12 17.44
CA ARG A 432 -14.54 2.37 18.70
C ARG A 432 -13.30 1.56 19.15
N GLN A 433 -12.19 1.45 18.39
CA GLN A 433 -11.16 0.42 18.67
C GLN A 433 -9.68 0.79 18.45
N GLY A 434 -9.33 2.07 18.30
CA GLY A 434 -7.94 2.52 18.08
C GLY A 434 -7.59 2.78 16.61
N ASP A 435 -6.35 3.19 16.32
CA ASP A 435 -5.89 3.45 14.95
C ASP A 435 -5.54 2.14 14.22
N ILE A 436 -5.87 2.07 12.92
CA ILE A 436 -5.57 0.90 12.07
C ILE A 436 -4.15 1.05 11.49
N ASP A 437 -3.28 0.06 11.73
CA ASP A 437 -2.06 -0.12 10.95
C ASP A 437 -2.41 -0.73 9.58
N TRP A 438 -2.53 0.12 8.56
CA TRP A 438 -2.91 -0.28 7.22
C TRP A 438 -1.97 -1.31 6.57
N PRO A 439 -0.63 -1.13 6.59
CA PRO A 439 0.29 -2.14 6.09
C PRO A 439 0.09 -3.54 6.69
N ASP A 440 -0.07 -3.64 8.00
CA ASP A 440 -0.26 -4.94 8.67
C ASP A 440 -1.66 -5.50 8.42
N PHE A 441 -2.66 -4.62 8.44
CA PHE A 441 -4.03 -4.97 8.11
C PHE A 441 -4.16 -5.56 6.69
N LEU A 442 -3.62 -4.89 5.67
CA LEU A 442 -3.67 -5.36 4.28
C LEU A 442 -2.86 -6.66 4.10
N ARG A 443 -1.76 -6.84 4.83
CA ARG A 443 -0.98 -8.09 4.83
C ARG A 443 -1.70 -9.26 5.49
N SER A 444 -2.59 -9.01 6.44
CA SER A 444 -3.40 -10.05 7.08
C SER A 444 -4.51 -10.62 6.18
N MET A 445 -4.85 -9.93 5.08
CA MET A 445 -5.92 -10.35 4.18
C MET A 445 -5.49 -11.55 3.32
N THR A 446 -5.99 -12.74 3.66
CA THR A 446 -5.69 -13.98 2.92
C THR A 446 -6.85 -14.48 2.04
N THR A 447 -8.04 -13.91 2.21
CA THR A 447 -9.27 -14.39 1.54
C THR A 447 -9.75 -13.39 0.49
N PHE A 448 -9.88 -13.84 -0.76
CA PHE A 448 -10.29 -13.02 -1.90
C PHE A 448 -11.50 -13.66 -2.61
N PRO A 449 -12.73 -13.36 -2.16
CA PRO A 449 -13.93 -14.11 -2.57
C PRO A 449 -14.53 -13.65 -3.91
N ARG A 450 -14.08 -12.53 -4.47
CA ARG A 450 -14.69 -11.92 -5.66
C ARG A 450 -13.75 -12.00 -6.86
N ASP A 451 -14.32 -12.31 -8.02
CA ASP A 451 -13.64 -12.19 -9.30
C ASP A 451 -13.86 -10.78 -9.86
N PHE A 452 -12.76 -10.10 -10.19
CA PHE A 452 -12.77 -8.76 -10.77
C PHE A 452 -12.36 -8.81 -12.24
N LEU A 453 -13.15 -8.14 -13.08
CA LEU A 453 -12.78 -7.76 -14.44
C LEU A 453 -12.57 -6.24 -14.47
N LEU A 454 -11.30 -5.83 -14.48
CA LEU A 454 -10.90 -4.44 -14.44
C LEU A 454 -10.36 -3.98 -15.79
N ILE A 455 -10.72 -2.76 -16.16
CA ILE A 455 -10.19 -2.07 -17.34
C ILE A 455 -9.45 -0.85 -16.86
N TRP A 456 -8.17 -0.77 -17.17
CA TRP A 456 -7.36 0.42 -16.92
C TRP A 456 -6.96 1.06 -18.24
N ASP A 457 -7.70 2.10 -18.60
CA ASP A 457 -7.54 2.85 -19.84
C ASP A 457 -7.04 4.27 -19.52
N TRP A 458 -5.88 4.64 -20.07
CA TRP A 458 -5.21 5.93 -19.83
C TRP A 458 -5.64 7.04 -20.79
N GLU A 459 -6.34 6.73 -21.90
CA GLU A 459 -6.53 7.66 -23.01
C GLU A 459 -7.75 8.58 -22.85
N GLU A 460 -8.84 8.15 -22.21
CA GLU A 460 -10.07 8.98 -22.11
C GLU A 460 -10.50 9.41 -20.69
N PRO A 461 -10.87 10.70 -20.52
CA PRO A 461 -11.64 11.16 -19.37
C PRO A 461 -13.11 10.77 -19.53
N TRP A 462 -13.52 9.82 -18.70
CA TRP A 462 -14.83 9.13 -18.64
C TRP A 462 -16.04 10.03 -18.40
N GLU A 463 -15.85 11.35 -18.32
CA GLU A 463 -16.93 12.34 -18.12
C GLU A 463 -17.88 12.43 -19.32
N LYS A 464 -17.43 12.07 -20.53
CA LYS A 464 -18.29 12.00 -21.72
C LYS A 464 -18.97 10.65 -21.92
N ALA A 465 -18.66 9.65 -21.10
CA ALA A 465 -19.40 8.39 -21.06
C ALA A 465 -20.67 8.58 -20.22
N GLU A 466 -21.50 9.55 -20.58
CA GLU A 466 -22.87 9.60 -20.11
C GLU A 466 -23.58 8.31 -20.56
N ASP A 467 -23.99 7.52 -19.57
CA ASP A 467 -25.04 6.53 -19.62
C ASP A 467 -24.94 5.37 -20.65
N GLY A 468 -24.23 4.31 -20.23
CA GLY A 468 -24.83 2.99 -20.38
C GLY A 468 -24.34 2.10 -21.53
N HIS A 469 -23.07 2.20 -21.92
CA HIS A 469 -22.45 1.19 -22.77
C HIS A 469 -21.89 0.03 -21.92
N GLY A 470 -22.28 -1.21 -22.25
CA GLY A 470 -21.73 -2.41 -21.59
C GLY A 470 -20.33 -2.76 -22.10
N TYR A 471 -19.67 -3.73 -21.46
CA TYR A 471 -18.33 -4.24 -21.82
C TYR A 471 -18.18 -4.48 -23.32
N ASP A 472 -19.16 -5.15 -23.94
CA ASP A 472 -19.12 -5.46 -25.37
C ASP A 472 -19.06 -4.19 -26.23
N CYS A 473 -19.72 -3.11 -25.80
CA CYS A 473 -19.69 -1.83 -26.50
C CYS A 473 -18.35 -1.12 -26.29
N PHE A 474 -17.79 -1.18 -25.09
CA PHE A 474 -16.46 -0.63 -24.78
C PHE A 474 -15.37 -1.32 -25.62
N ILE A 475 -15.30 -2.65 -25.59
CA ILE A 475 -14.35 -3.43 -26.40
C ILE A 475 -14.58 -3.13 -27.89
N ASN A 476 -15.84 -2.98 -28.32
CA ASN A 476 -16.12 -2.70 -29.71
C ASN A 476 -15.67 -1.32 -30.21
N SER A 477 -15.72 -0.30 -29.35
CA SER A 477 -15.29 1.05 -29.71
C SER A 477 -13.79 1.28 -29.50
N ARG A 478 -13.17 0.65 -28.50
CA ARG A 478 -11.81 0.97 -28.04
C ARG A 478 -10.76 -0.08 -28.36
N VAL A 479 -11.12 -1.35 -28.53
CA VAL A 479 -10.13 -2.41 -28.75
C VAL A 479 -10.01 -2.72 -30.26
N PRO A 480 -8.78 -2.85 -30.81
CA PRO A 480 -8.57 -3.18 -32.22
C PRO A 480 -9.29 -4.45 -32.65
N LYS A 481 -9.81 -4.47 -33.88
CA LYS A 481 -10.63 -5.58 -34.41
C LYS A 481 -9.97 -6.96 -34.30
N HIS A 482 -8.65 -7.05 -34.42
CA HIS A 482 -7.90 -8.30 -34.31
C HIS A 482 -7.83 -8.83 -32.86
N ALA A 483 -7.73 -7.94 -31.88
CA ALA A 483 -7.72 -8.29 -30.46
C ALA A 483 -9.10 -8.72 -29.95
N LYS A 484 -10.19 -8.28 -30.62
CA LYS A 484 -11.56 -8.70 -30.28
C LYS A 484 -11.74 -10.21 -30.37
N THR A 485 -11.15 -10.85 -31.38
CA THR A 485 -11.22 -12.29 -31.59
C THR A 485 -10.53 -13.09 -30.47
N GLU A 486 -9.50 -12.51 -29.83
CA GLU A 486 -8.82 -13.11 -28.67
C GLU A 486 -9.64 -12.97 -27.37
N LEU A 487 -10.50 -11.95 -27.28
CA LEU A 487 -11.34 -11.65 -26.12
C LEU A 487 -12.71 -12.37 -26.12
N GLU A 488 -13.12 -12.94 -27.26
CA GLU A 488 -14.47 -13.47 -27.50
C GLU A 488 -14.88 -14.66 -26.60
N ASP A 489 -13.93 -15.36 -25.98
CA ASP A 489 -14.19 -16.58 -25.18
C ASP A 489 -14.18 -16.37 -23.64
N HIS A 490 -13.65 -15.24 -23.13
CA HIS A 490 -13.08 -15.28 -21.78
C HIS A 490 -14.04 -15.07 -20.58
N SER A 491 -15.30 -14.64 -20.77
CA SER A 491 -16.33 -14.72 -19.72
C SER A 491 -17.68 -14.27 -20.29
N GLY A 492 -18.69 -15.15 -20.28
CA GLY A 492 -20.03 -14.81 -20.77
C GLY A 492 -20.61 -13.59 -20.07
N LYS A 493 -21.31 -12.71 -20.81
CA LYS A 493 -21.95 -11.49 -20.29
C LYS A 493 -22.75 -11.69 -19.01
N ALA A 494 -23.42 -12.83 -18.89
CA ALA A 494 -24.18 -13.22 -17.72
C ALA A 494 -23.29 -13.41 -16.47
N THR A 495 -22.13 -14.06 -16.62
CA THR A 495 -21.13 -14.22 -15.55
C THR A 495 -20.59 -12.87 -15.10
N ARG A 496 -20.21 -11.98 -16.03
CA ARG A 496 -19.72 -10.64 -15.70
C ARG A 496 -20.74 -9.79 -14.95
N LEU A 497 -22.01 -9.85 -15.36
CA LEU A 497 -23.12 -9.20 -14.66
C LEU A 497 -23.30 -9.75 -13.24
N ARG A 498 -23.13 -11.07 -13.06
CA ARG A 498 -23.19 -11.69 -11.75
C ARG A 498 -22.05 -11.19 -10.85
N ASP A 499 -20.82 -11.21 -11.35
CA ASP A 499 -19.65 -10.81 -10.57
C ASP A 499 -19.72 -9.31 -10.21
N ALA A 500 -20.13 -8.45 -11.14
CA ALA A 500 -20.42 -7.05 -10.86
C ALA A 500 -21.53 -6.88 -9.80
N GLY A 501 -22.58 -7.71 -9.85
CA GLY A 501 -23.64 -7.74 -8.84
C GLY A 501 -23.14 -8.07 -7.44
N LEU A 502 -22.21 -9.03 -7.32
CA LEU A 502 -21.59 -9.42 -6.06
C LEU A 502 -20.69 -8.32 -5.48
N ILE A 503 -19.91 -7.63 -6.31
CA ILE A 503 -19.08 -6.50 -5.86
C ILE A 503 -19.98 -5.33 -5.40
N LEU A 504 -21.08 -5.06 -6.12
CA LEU A 504 -22.07 -4.05 -5.73
C LEU A 504 -22.79 -4.41 -4.42
N GLN A 505 -23.04 -5.69 -4.16
CA GLN A 505 -23.58 -6.17 -2.89
C GLN A 505 -22.64 -5.87 -1.74
N ASP A 506 -21.34 -6.19 -1.88
CA ASP A 506 -20.33 -5.89 -0.85
C ASP A 506 -20.18 -4.38 -0.62
N SER A 507 -20.55 -3.57 -1.62
CA SER A 507 -20.55 -2.10 -1.58
C SER A 507 -21.89 -1.48 -1.12
N GLU A 508 -22.83 -2.28 -0.61
CA GLU A 508 -24.18 -1.89 -0.17
C GLU A 508 -25.10 -1.28 -1.25
N LYS A 509 -24.76 -1.44 -2.53
CA LYS A 509 -25.55 -0.94 -3.66
C LYS A 509 -26.60 -1.96 -4.12
N TYR A 510 -27.46 -2.40 -3.18
CA TYR A 510 -28.37 -3.54 -3.36
C TYR A 510 -29.31 -3.41 -4.57
N ALA A 511 -29.83 -2.22 -4.85
CA ALA A 511 -30.77 -2.03 -5.97
C ALA A 511 -30.11 -2.28 -7.34
N VAL A 512 -28.88 -1.80 -7.53
CA VAL A 512 -28.13 -2.02 -8.77
C VAL A 512 -27.61 -3.46 -8.84
N ALA A 513 -27.19 -4.03 -7.70
CA ALA A 513 -26.79 -5.43 -7.58
C ALA A 513 -27.93 -6.38 -8.01
N GLU A 514 -29.14 -6.18 -7.49
CA GLU A 514 -30.34 -6.96 -7.87
C GLU A 514 -30.62 -6.88 -9.37
N GLN A 515 -30.54 -5.68 -9.95
CA GLN A 515 -30.78 -5.51 -11.39
C GLN A 515 -29.76 -6.30 -12.24
N ASN A 516 -28.49 -6.27 -11.86
CA ASN A 516 -27.43 -7.00 -12.55
C ASN A 516 -27.61 -8.52 -12.41
N LEU A 517 -27.93 -9.02 -11.22
CA LEU A 517 -28.15 -10.45 -10.97
C LEU A 517 -29.38 -10.99 -11.71
N ARG A 518 -30.48 -10.23 -11.78
CA ARG A 518 -31.65 -10.61 -12.60
C ARG A 518 -31.33 -10.68 -14.09
N LYS A 519 -30.46 -9.79 -14.60
CA LYS A 519 -30.00 -9.84 -16.00
C LYS A 519 -29.06 -11.03 -16.22
N ALA A 520 -28.20 -11.35 -15.25
CA ALA A 520 -27.33 -12.52 -15.30
C ALA A 520 -28.14 -13.82 -15.38
N MET A 521 -29.15 -14.00 -14.52
CA MET A 521 -30.06 -15.15 -14.57
C MET A 521 -30.71 -15.32 -15.94
N LYS A 522 -31.37 -14.27 -16.45
CA LYS A 522 -32.00 -14.29 -17.78
C LYS A 522 -31.01 -14.57 -18.92
N GLY A 523 -29.75 -14.17 -18.74
CA GLY A 523 -28.68 -14.44 -19.70
C GLY A 523 -28.25 -15.91 -19.68
N HIS A 524 -28.14 -16.51 -18.49
CA HIS A 524 -27.79 -17.94 -18.33
C HIS A 524 -28.93 -18.87 -18.77
N GLU A 525 -30.20 -18.49 -18.55
CA GLU A 525 -31.38 -19.24 -19.03
C GLU A 525 -31.49 -19.34 -20.57
N ARG A 526 -30.82 -18.45 -21.31
CA ARG A 526 -30.88 -18.39 -22.78
C ARG A 526 -29.70 -19.07 -23.48
N ALA A 527 -28.70 -19.55 -22.73
CA ALA A 527 -27.42 -20.02 -23.27
C ALA A 527 -27.31 -21.56 -23.19
N PRO A 528 -27.19 -22.28 -24.32
CA PRO A 528 -27.29 -23.74 -24.34
C PRO A 528 -26.15 -24.44 -23.59
N GLY A 529 -26.48 -25.43 -22.75
CA GLY A 529 -25.53 -26.41 -22.18
C GLY A 529 -24.86 -26.06 -20.83
N LYS A 530 -25.11 -24.87 -20.27
CA LYS A 530 -24.56 -24.42 -18.95
C LYS A 530 -25.63 -23.84 -18.00
N GLU A 531 -26.90 -24.07 -18.31
CA GLU A 531 -28.04 -23.27 -17.82
C GLU A 531 -28.28 -23.42 -16.31
N LEU A 532 -28.28 -24.63 -15.77
CA LEU A 532 -28.82 -24.84 -14.42
C LEU A 532 -27.86 -24.38 -13.30
N SER A 533 -26.57 -24.75 -13.35
CA SER A 533 -25.62 -24.41 -12.27
C SER A 533 -25.39 -22.90 -12.15
N HIS A 534 -25.15 -22.21 -13.27
CA HIS A 534 -24.91 -20.77 -13.26
C HIS A 534 -26.18 -19.95 -12.94
N THR A 535 -27.36 -20.40 -13.39
CA THR A 535 -28.63 -19.76 -13.03
C THR A 535 -28.90 -19.92 -11.53
N LEU A 536 -28.70 -21.12 -10.96
CA LEU A 536 -28.84 -21.33 -9.51
C LEU A 536 -27.84 -20.50 -8.70
N ALA A 537 -26.60 -20.36 -9.15
CA ALA A 537 -25.61 -19.50 -8.50
C ALA A 537 -26.01 -18.01 -8.53
N ALA A 538 -26.59 -17.53 -9.63
CA ALA A 538 -27.10 -16.17 -9.74
C ALA A 538 -28.36 -15.96 -8.87
N MET A 539 -29.23 -16.96 -8.75
CA MET A 539 -30.40 -16.95 -7.85
C MET A 539 -29.99 -16.90 -6.39
N ASP A 540 -29.02 -17.71 -5.98
CA ASP A 540 -28.45 -17.65 -4.63
C ASP A 540 -27.91 -16.26 -4.33
N SER A 541 -27.10 -15.72 -5.24
CA SER A 541 -26.53 -14.38 -5.09
C SER A 541 -27.63 -13.32 -4.94
N LEU A 542 -28.73 -13.45 -5.69
CA LEU A 542 -29.89 -12.57 -5.58
C LEU A 542 -30.63 -12.74 -4.24
N ALA A 543 -30.77 -13.97 -3.75
CA ALA A 543 -31.34 -14.26 -2.45
C ALA A 543 -30.52 -13.62 -1.32
N PHE A 544 -29.19 -13.70 -1.40
CA PHE A 544 -28.29 -13.00 -0.47
C PHE A 544 -28.48 -11.48 -0.55
N VAL A 545 -28.53 -10.88 -1.74
CA VAL A 545 -28.81 -9.44 -1.88
C VAL A 545 -30.14 -9.05 -1.22
N HIS A 546 -31.19 -9.84 -1.39
CA HIS A 546 -32.48 -9.57 -0.74
C HIS A 546 -32.40 -9.70 0.77
N LYS A 547 -31.69 -10.70 1.30
CA LYS A 547 -31.48 -10.88 2.74
C LYS A 547 -30.77 -9.66 3.33
N GLU A 548 -29.70 -9.20 2.68
CA GLU A 548 -28.92 -8.03 3.13
C GLU A 548 -29.68 -6.72 2.99
N ALA A 549 -30.52 -6.60 1.97
CA ALA A 549 -31.48 -5.51 1.84
C ALA A 549 -32.68 -5.61 2.80
N LYS A 550 -32.69 -6.57 3.75
CA LYS A 550 -33.75 -6.84 4.73
C LYS A 550 -35.11 -7.22 4.09
N HIS A 551 -35.10 -7.72 2.85
CA HIS A 551 -36.25 -8.25 2.14
C HIS A 551 -36.37 -9.77 2.36
N PHE A 552 -36.49 -10.21 3.61
CA PHE A 552 -36.36 -11.63 3.99
C PHE A 552 -37.31 -12.58 3.28
N ARG A 553 -38.59 -12.21 3.06
CA ARG A 553 -39.54 -13.06 2.30
C ARG A 553 -39.09 -13.36 0.87
N LYS A 554 -38.55 -12.35 0.17
CA LYS A 554 -38.03 -12.53 -1.19
C LYS A 554 -36.78 -13.40 -1.19
N ALA A 555 -35.93 -13.25 -0.18
CA ALA A 555 -34.74 -14.09 0.00
C ALA A 555 -35.13 -15.55 0.25
N GLU A 556 -36.10 -15.78 1.14
CA GLU A 556 -36.64 -17.10 1.47
C GLU A 556 -37.22 -17.80 0.22
N GLU A 557 -38.09 -17.12 -0.54
CA GLU A 557 -38.66 -17.66 -1.78
C GLU A 557 -37.58 -18.14 -2.76
N LEU A 558 -36.53 -17.33 -2.95
CA LEU A 558 -35.42 -17.65 -3.84
C LEU A 558 -34.55 -18.79 -3.29
N PHE A 559 -34.21 -18.77 -1.99
CA PHE A 559 -33.44 -19.85 -1.36
C PHE A 559 -34.20 -21.17 -1.41
N LEU A 560 -35.50 -21.20 -1.13
CA LEU A 560 -36.36 -22.39 -1.25
C LEU A 560 -36.38 -22.92 -2.68
N HIS A 561 -36.48 -22.05 -3.68
CA HIS A 561 -36.47 -22.46 -5.08
C HIS A 561 -35.13 -23.10 -5.48
N VAL A 562 -34.01 -22.49 -5.09
CA VAL A 562 -32.67 -23.05 -5.34
C VAL A 562 -32.49 -24.37 -4.60
N LEU A 563 -32.94 -24.45 -3.35
CA LEU A 563 -32.86 -25.65 -2.52
C LEU A 563 -33.59 -26.84 -3.15
N GLN A 564 -34.84 -26.64 -3.59
CA GLN A 564 -35.63 -27.69 -4.24
C GLN A 564 -34.97 -28.21 -5.52
N THR A 565 -34.30 -27.31 -6.25
CA THR A 565 -33.63 -27.65 -7.51
C THR A 565 -32.31 -28.36 -7.25
N ARG A 566 -31.45 -27.84 -6.36
CA ARG A 566 -30.19 -28.49 -5.95
C ARG A 566 -30.42 -29.85 -5.32
N LYS A 567 -31.42 -29.97 -4.45
CA LYS A 567 -31.81 -31.25 -3.87
C LYS A 567 -32.13 -32.31 -4.94
N ARG A 568 -32.80 -31.92 -6.03
CA ARG A 568 -33.18 -32.83 -7.11
C ARG A 568 -31.99 -33.24 -7.98
N VAL A 569 -31.03 -32.34 -8.18
CA VAL A 569 -29.94 -32.49 -9.16
C VAL A 569 -28.65 -33.00 -8.52
N LEU A 570 -28.28 -32.45 -7.36
CA LEU A 570 -27.03 -32.71 -6.65
C LEU A 570 -27.22 -33.61 -5.42
N GLY A 571 -28.46 -33.76 -4.95
CA GLY A 571 -28.76 -34.49 -3.72
C GLY A 571 -28.67 -33.62 -2.46
N VAL A 572 -29.08 -34.19 -1.32
CA VAL A 572 -29.21 -33.48 -0.03
C VAL A 572 -27.85 -33.25 0.64
N GLY A 573 -26.92 -34.21 0.55
CA GLY A 573 -25.59 -34.12 1.15
C GLY A 573 -24.57 -33.33 0.34
N HIS A 574 -24.93 -32.79 -0.83
CA HIS A 574 -23.99 -31.98 -1.59
C HIS A 574 -23.67 -30.68 -0.84
N PRO A 575 -22.40 -30.25 -0.75
CA PRO A 575 -22.00 -29.04 -0.03
C PRO A 575 -22.82 -27.80 -0.39
N ASP A 576 -23.09 -27.56 -1.68
CA ASP A 576 -23.94 -26.44 -2.14
C ASP A 576 -25.40 -26.52 -1.68
N THR A 577 -25.93 -27.72 -1.45
CA THR A 577 -27.29 -27.93 -0.91
C THR A 577 -27.30 -27.63 0.59
N LEU A 578 -26.29 -28.11 1.33
CA LEU A 578 -26.11 -27.85 2.76
C LEU A 578 -25.84 -26.36 3.04
N GLN A 579 -25.06 -25.69 2.20
CA GLN A 579 -24.79 -24.25 2.30
C GLN A 579 -26.07 -23.42 2.06
N ASN A 580 -26.90 -23.81 1.10
CA ASN A 580 -28.18 -23.16 0.82
C ASN A 580 -29.16 -23.36 2.00
N MET A 581 -29.21 -24.58 2.55
CA MET A 581 -29.92 -24.94 3.77
C MET A 581 -29.51 -24.06 4.97
N ALA A 582 -28.22 -23.90 5.21
CA ALA A 582 -27.70 -23.01 6.27
C ALA A 582 -28.11 -21.54 6.01
N SER A 583 -28.06 -21.09 4.76
CA SER A 583 -28.44 -19.72 4.37
C SER A 583 -29.94 -19.45 4.60
N LEU A 584 -30.79 -20.43 4.34
CA LEU A 584 -32.22 -20.38 4.61
C LEU A 584 -32.50 -20.33 6.12
N ALA A 585 -31.84 -21.18 6.93
CA ALA A 585 -31.95 -21.16 8.38
C ALA A 585 -31.54 -19.80 8.99
N LEU A 586 -30.46 -19.20 8.47
CA LEU A 586 -30.03 -17.85 8.86
C LEU A 586 -31.07 -16.78 8.47
N THR A 587 -31.77 -16.96 7.35
CA THR A 587 -32.82 -16.04 6.90
C THR A 587 -34.03 -16.07 7.84
N TYR A 588 -34.50 -17.26 8.21
CA TYR A 588 -35.56 -17.45 9.21
C TYR A 588 -35.18 -16.89 10.59
N ARG A 589 -33.92 -17.06 11.01
CA ARG A 589 -33.42 -16.44 12.25
C ARG A 589 -33.46 -14.91 12.19
N SER A 590 -33.13 -14.31 11.05
CA SER A 590 -33.22 -12.86 10.85
C SER A 590 -34.68 -12.36 10.82
N GLN A 591 -35.66 -13.24 10.54
CA GLN A 591 -37.09 -12.94 10.60
C GLN A 591 -37.69 -13.02 12.01
N GLY A 592 -37.16 -13.87 12.92
CA GLY A 592 -37.52 -13.89 14.34
C GLY A 592 -37.75 -15.29 14.95
N LYS A 593 -38.11 -15.35 16.24
CA LYS A 593 -38.16 -16.60 17.05
C LYS A 593 -39.21 -17.65 16.61
N GLY A 594 -40.29 -17.25 15.94
CA GLY A 594 -41.38 -18.16 15.52
C GLY A 594 -41.06 -18.94 14.24
N GLU A 595 -40.46 -18.28 13.25
CA GLU A 595 -40.08 -18.89 11.96
C GLU A 595 -38.81 -19.75 12.06
N LYS A 596 -38.05 -19.65 13.17
CA LYS A 596 -36.92 -20.56 13.49
C LYS A 596 -37.37 -22.03 13.53
N ALA A 597 -38.54 -22.29 14.13
CA ALA A 597 -39.09 -23.64 14.26
C ALA A 597 -39.51 -24.22 12.90
N GLU A 598 -40.11 -23.40 12.03
CA GLU A 598 -40.47 -23.80 10.66
C GLU A 598 -39.24 -24.09 9.80
N GLY A 599 -38.18 -23.27 9.91
CA GLY A 599 -36.90 -23.51 9.25
C GLY A 599 -36.22 -24.81 9.71
N GLN A 600 -36.25 -25.10 11.01
CA GLN A 600 -35.78 -26.37 11.58
C GLN A 600 -36.63 -27.55 11.09
N GLU A 601 -37.95 -27.42 11.02
CA GLU A 601 -38.89 -28.46 10.56
C GLU A 601 -38.72 -28.78 9.06
N VAL A 602 -38.56 -27.74 8.22
CA VAL A 602 -38.23 -27.90 6.79
C VAL A 602 -36.89 -28.61 6.63
N MET A 603 -35.85 -28.23 7.38
CA MET A 603 -34.55 -28.91 7.37
C MET A 603 -34.67 -30.40 7.71
N MET A 604 -35.43 -30.71 8.76
CA MET A 604 -35.67 -32.06 9.25
C MET A 604 -36.45 -32.92 8.24
N SER A 605 -37.45 -32.35 7.56
CA SER A 605 -38.19 -33.05 6.49
C SER A 605 -37.30 -33.43 5.29
N LEU A 606 -36.24 -32.65 5.05
CA LEU A 606 -35.32 -32.85 3.94
C LEU A 606 -34.26 -33.92 4.26
N LEU A 607 -33.79 -34.00 5.51
CA LEU A 607 -32.90 -35.05 6.01
C LEU A 607 -33.61 -36.40 6.14
N GLN A 608 -34.86 -36.45 6.63
CA GLN A 608 -35.64 -37.69 6.79
C GLN A 608 -35.95 -38.39 5.45
N ARG A 609 -36.10 -37.65 4.35
CA ARG A 609 -36.40 -38.22 3.02
C ARG A 609 -35.18 -38.78 2.27
N SER A 610 -33.99 -38.74 2.87
CA SER A 610 -32.75 -39.33 2.32
C SER A 610 -32.56 -40.81 2.69
N GLY A 611 -33.47 -41.36 3.50
CA GLY A 611 -33.30 -42.60 4.25
C GLY A 611 -33.43 -43.91 3.49
N ASP A 612 -32.83 -44.08 2.30
CA ASP A 612 -32.75 -45.43 1.71
C ASP A 612 -31.34 -45.96 1.38
N TYR A 613 -30.26 -45.16 1.18
CA TYR A 613 -28.98 -45.76 0.72
C TYR A 613 -27.62 -45.11 1.08
N ALA A 614 -27.46 -44.25 2.09
CA ALA A 614 -26.12 -43.71 2.42
C ALA A 614 -25.80 -43.63 3.92
N GLN A 615 -24.69 -44.28 4.31
CA GLN A 615 -23.98 -43.98 5.56
C GLN A 615 -23.64 -42.49 5.58
N ILE A 616 -23.82 -41.82 6.72
CA ILE A 616 -23.47 -40.39 6.84
C ILE A 616 -21.96 -40.29 6.90
N ALA A 617 -21.35 -39.50 6.01
CA ALA A 617 -19.91 -39.30 6.03
C ALA A 617 -19.51 -38.48 7.27
N GLU A 618 -18.31 -38.72 7.80
CA GLU A 618 -17.75 -37.94 8.91
C GLU A 618 -17.69 -36.44 8.60
N GLU A 619 -17.46 -36.08 7.33
CA GLU A 619 -17.47 -34.69 6.84
C GLU A 619 -18.84 -34.03 7.02
N ASP A 620 -19.93 -34.76 6.76
CA ASP A 620 -21.30 -34.26 6.93
C ASP A 620 -21.61 -34.04 8.42
N ILE A 621 -21.18 -34.97 9.28
CA ILE A 621 -21.37 -34.87 10.74
C ILE A 621 -20.56 -33.70 11.29
N THR A 622 -19.33 -33.50 10.80
CA THR A 622 -18.45 -32.39 11.18
C THR A 622 -19.07 -31.05 10.78
N HIS A 623 -19.59 -30.94 9.55
CA HIS A 623 -20.28 -29.73 9.09
C HIS A 623 -21.55 -29.45 9.90
N ILE A 624 -22.31 -30.50 10.24
CA ILE A 624 -23.51 -30.38 11.09
C ILE A 624 -23.13 -29.86 12.48
N ALA A 625 -22.15 -30.48 13.12
CA ALA A 625 -21.67 -30.11 14.45
C ALA A 625 -21.14 -28.66 14.50
N GLY A 626 -20.45 -28.20 13.45
CA GLY A 626 -19.90 -26.85 13.37
C GLY A 626 -20.90 -25.74 13.02
N SER A 627 -22.05 -26.09 12.42
CA SER A 627 -22.96 -25.09 11.82
C SER A 627 -24.35 -25.04 12.44
N PHE A 628 -24.80 -26.09 13.11
CA PHE A 628 -26.19 -26.25 13.57
C PHE A 628 -26.30 -26.25 15.10
N ASP A 629 -27.53 -26.23 15.64
CA ASP A 629 -27.78 -26.20 17.09
C ASP A 629 -27.98 -27.59 17.71
N GLN A 630 -28.01 -27.63 19.04
CA GLN A 630 -28.12 -28.85 19.84
C GLN A 630 -29.35 -29.70 19.53
N GLU A 631 -30.45 -29.08 19.08
CA GLU A 631 -31.70 -29.78 18.78
C GLU A 631 -31.55 -30.63 17.52
N ILE A 632 -30.91 -30.06 16.49
CA ILE A 632 -30.57 -30.78 15.25
C ILE A 632 -29.56 -31.89 15.53
N MET A 633 -28.58 -31.65 16.39
CA MET A 633 -27.60 -32.67 16.80
C MET A 633 -28.25 -33.82 17.59
N LYS A 634 -29.11 -33.53 18.57
CA LYS A 634 -29.86 -34.56 19.35
C LYS A 634 -30.70 -35.42 18.44
N LEU A 635 -31.45 -34.78 17.54
CA LEU A 635 -32.31 -35.48 16.60
C LEU A 635 -31.53 -36.37 15.62
N LEU A 636 -30.31 -35.97 15.23
CA LEU A 636 -29.43 -36.80 14.41
C LEU A 636 -28.99 -38.06 15.16
N LEU A 637 -28.54 -37.90 16.41
CA LEU A 637 -28.09 -39.00 17.28
C LEU A 637 -29.26 -39.91 17.70
N ASP A 638 -30.43 -39.36 18.02
CA ASP A 638 -31.63 -40.12 18.43
C ASP A 638 -32.18 -41.01 17.30
N ARG A 639 -32.00 -40.62 16.04
CA ARG A 639 -32.57 -41.32 14.88
C ARG A 639 -31.57 -42.16 14.09
N ARG A 640 -30.29 -41.81 14.10
CA ARG A 640 -29.22 -42.49 13.35
C ARG A 640 -27.93 -42.64 14.16
N GLY A 641 -28.00 -42.62 15.50
CA GLY A 641 -26.84 -42.72 16.38
C GLY A 641 -25.95 -43.94 16.13
N ASP A 642 -26.53 -45.06 15.69
CA ASP A 642 -25.80 -46.28 15.34
C ASP A 642 -24.88 -46.12 14.11
N GLU A 643 -25.11 -45.09 13.29
CA GLU A 643 -24.35 -44.81 12.06
C GLU A 643 -23.42 -43.59 12.20
N VAL A 644 -23.48 -42.86 13.32
CA VAL A 644 -22.70 -41.64 13.56
C VAL A 644 -21.45 -41.98 14.36
N GLN A 645 -20.28 -41.92 13.73
CA GLN A 645 -19.02 -41.99 14.44
C GLN A 645 -18.62 -40.59 14.95
N ILE A 646 -18.58 -40.43 16.27
CA ILE A 646 -18.05 -39.21 16.88
C ILE A 646 -16.52 -39.32 16.94
N THR A 647 -15.86 -38.56 16.08
CA THR A 647 -14.40 -38.46 16.04
C THR A 647 -13.93 -37.15 16.68
N GLY A 648 -12.61 -37.02 16.88
CA GLY A 648 -12.01 -35.77 17.37
C GLY A 648 -12.26 -34.58 16.43
N ALA A 649 -12.48 -34.81 15.13
CA ALA A 649 -12.80 -33.75 14.16
C ALA A 649 -14.24 -33.24 14.34
N VAL A 650 -15.20 -34.13 14.57
CA VAL A 650 -16.60 -33.78 14.88
C VAL A 650 -16.68 -32.98 16.18
N VAL A 651 -15.94 -33.38 17.21
CA VAL A 651 -15.86 -32.66 18.49
C VAL A 651 -15.18 -31.30 18.32
N ALA A 652 -14.10 -31.21 17.53
CA ALA A 652 -13.45 -29.93 17.24
C ALA A 652 -14.40 -28.96 16.51
N ALA A 653 -15.19 -29.46 15.55
CA ALA A 653 -16.19 -28.64 14.86
C ALA A 653 -17.31 -28.19 15.80
N ALA A 654 -17.82 -29.06 16.67
CA ALA A 654 -18.79 -28.68 17.69
C ALA A 654 -18.27 -27.61 18.64
N VAL A 655 -17.04 -27.76 19.11
CA VAL A 655 -16.38 -26.80 20.01
C VAL A 655 -16.12 -25.47 19.29
N GLY A 656 -15.80 -25.51 17.99
CA GLY A 656 -15.66 -24.34 17.13
C GLY A 656 -16.98 -23.70 16.68
N ASN A 657 -18.13 -24.29 17.04
CA ASN A 657 -19.44 -23.73 16.73
C ASN A 657 -19.69 -22.46 17.55
N TYR A 658 -19.71 -21.34 16.84
CA TYR A 658 -19.70 -19.99 17.42
C TYR A 658 -20.96 -19.66 18.25
N TRP A 659 -22.08 -20.37 18.01
CA TRP A 659 -23.38 -19.99 18.58
C TRP A 659 -23.98 -21.03 19.53
N ASN A 660 -23.69 -22.31 19.36
CA ASN A 660 -24.25 -23.39 20.19
C ASN A 660 -23.20 -24.44 20.58
N GLY A 661 -21.91 -24.07 20.60
CA GLY A 661 -20.83 -25.04 20.75
C GLY A 661 -20.89 -25.81 22.07
N ILE A 662 -21.29 -25.18 23.18
CA ILE A 662 -21.43 -25.85 24.47
C ILE A 662 -22.52 -26.91 24.40
N GLU A 663 -23.69 -26.52 23.90
CA GLU A 663 -24.86 -27.36 23.88
C GLU A 663 -24.73 -28.52 22.88
N VAL A 664 -24.17 -28.27 21.70
CA VAL A 664 -23.86 -29.31 20.70
C VAL A 664 -22.79 -30.26 21.23
N THR A 665 -21.74 -29.73 21.87
CA THR A 665 -20.69 -30.56 22.50
C THR A 665 -21.27 -31.41 23.62
N THR A 666 -22.17 -30.86 24.45
CA THR A 666 -22.86 -31.61 25.51
C THR A 666 -23.64 -32.80 24.92
N VAL A 667 -24.36 -32.58 23.83
CA VAL A 667 -25.15 -33.61 23.15
C VAL A 667 -24.28 -34.73 22.58
N LEU A 668 -23.18 -34.36 21.91
CA LEU A 668 -22.22 -35.31 21.35
C LEU A 668 -21.60 -36.19 22.44
N LEU A 669 -21.24 -35.59 23.58
CA LEU A 669 -20.64 -36.30 24.71
C LEU A 669 -21.65 -37.20 25.43
N ASP A 670 -22.92 -36.77 25.55
CA ASP A 670 -23.94 -37.48 26.32
C ASP A 670 -24.54 -38.68 25.56
N GLN A 671 -24.58 -38.63 24.23
CA GLN A 671 -25.28 -39.62 23.41
C GLN A 671 -24.37 -40.49 22.54
N GLY A 672 -23.12 -40.10 22.24
CA GLY A 672 -22.31 -40.80 21.22
C GLY A 672 -21.01 -41.45 21.68
N GLY A 673 -20.90 -41.85 22.95
CA GLY A 673 -19.94 -42.88 23.38
C GLY A 673 -18.45 -42.58 23.12
N TYR A 674 -18.04 -41.33 22.96
CA TYR A 674 -16.68 -40.93 22.62
C TYR A 674 -15.74 -41.01 23.84
N GLU A 675 -14.65 -41.78 23.73
CA GLU A 675 -13.50 -41.63 24.63
C GLU A 675 -12.76 -40.32 24.28
N ALA A 676 -12.95 -39.29 25.11
CA ALA A 676 -12.42 -37.95 24.90
C ALA A 676 -10.89 -37.91 24.76
N GLN A 677 -10.39 -37.82 23.53
CA GLN A 677 -9.00 -37.41 23.28
C GLN A 677 -8.97 -35.90 23.06
N ILE A 678 -8.29 -35.17 23.95
CA ILE A 678 -8.07 -33.74 23.75
C ILE A 678 -6.88 -33.59 22.81
N THR A 679 -7.21 -33.46 21.52
CA THR A 679 -6.25 -33.20 20.45
C THR A 679 -5.98 -31.71 20.33
N GLU A 680 -4.88 -31.38 19.65
CA GLU A 680 -4.54 -29.99 19.31
C GLU A 680 -5.69 -29.29 18.56
N ALA A 681 -6.38 -30.00 17.67
CA ALA A 681 -7.48 -29.46 16.87
C ALA A 681 -8.68 -29.01 17.74
N VAL A 682 -9.01 -29.78 18.79
CA VAL A 682 -10.10 -29.43 19.71
C VAL A 682 -9.74 -28.20 20.55
N VAL A 683 -8.50 -28.12 21.03
CA VAL A 683 -7.99 -26.95 21.77
C VAL A 683 -7.91 -25.70 20.89
N ALA A 684 -7.46 -25.84 19.64
CA ALA A 684 -7.41 -24.75 18.68
C ALA A 684 -8.80 -24.23 18.31
N ALA A 685 -9.77 -25.14 18.11
CA ALA A 685 -11.15 -24.78 17.85
C ALA A 685 -11.80 -24.04 19.05
N ALA A 686 -11.53 -24.50 20.27
CA ALA A 686 -11.98 -23.81 21.48
C ALA A 686 -11.33 -22.42 21.62
N ALA A 687 -10.03 -22.30 21.33
CA ALA A 687 -9.32 -21.02 21.44
C ALA A 687 -9.83 -19.99 20.42
N GLY A 688 -10.28 -20.45 19.25
CA GLY A 688 -10.96 -19.63 18.26
C GLY A 688 -12.39 -19.24 18.62
N ASN A 689 -12.98 -19.84 19.66
CA ASN A 689 -14.36 -19.58 20.11
C ASN A 689 -14.38 -18.67 21.35
N TRP A 690 -14.40 -17.35 21.12
CA TRP A 690 -14.28 -16.32 22.15
C TRP A 690 -15.48 -16.23 23.11
N ASN A 691 -16.64 -16.77 22.71
CA ASN A 691 -17.87 -16.72 23.50
C ASN A 691 -18.07 -17.92 24.43
N SER A 692 -17.45 -19.07 24.13
CA SER A 692 -17.81 -20.35 24.76
C SER A 692 -16.66 -21.36 24.85
N GLY A 693 -15.47 -21.02 24.35
CA GLY A 693 -14.32 -21.92 24.31
C GLY A 693 -13.82 -22.35 25.69
N LYS A 694 -13.89 -21.45 26.68
CA LYS A 694 -13.52 -21.75 28.08
C LYS A 694 -14.46 -22.80 28.67
N GLU A 695 -15.77 -22.58 28.54
CA GLU A 695 -16.82 -23.46 29.03
C GLU A 695 -16.79 -24.81 28.31
N ALA A 696 -16.51 -24.83 27.00
CA ALA A 696 -16.40 -26.05 26.21
C ALA A 696 -15.20 -26.92 26.65
N ILE A 697 -14.02 -26.34 26.87
CA ILE A 697 -12.87 -27.10 27.41
C ILE A 697 -13.16 -27.57 28.83
N THR A 698 -13.77 -26.74 29.67
CA THR A 698 -14.11 -27.12 31.04
C THR A 698 -15.10 -28.29 31.07
N LEU A 699 -16.13 -28.27 30.21
CA LEU A 699 -17.09 -29.35 30.05
C LEU A 699 -16.43 -30.66 29.61
N LEU A 700 -15.50 -30.59 28.66
CA LEU A 700 -14.71 -31.74 28.19
C LEU A 700 -13.81 -32.32 29.30
N LEU A 701 -13.31 -31.46 30.18
CA LEU A 701 -12.45 -31.87 31.30
C LEU A 701 -13.25 -32.36 32.51
N ASP A 702 -14.47 -31.86 32.79
CA ASP A 702 -15.16 -32.12 34.05
C ASP A 702 -15.93 -33.45 34.15
N ARG A 703 -16.26 -34.10 33.03
CA ARG A 703 -16.95 -35.41 33.02
C ARG A 703 -16.04 -36.52 33.59
N ARG A 704 -16.43 -37.09 34.75
CA ARG A 704 -15.64 -38.05 35.55
C ARG A 704 -15.51 -39.46 34.98
N ASP A 705 -16.25 -39.79 33.92
CA ASP A 705 -16.39 -41.17 33.42
C ASP A 705 -15.58 -41.43 32.13
N VAL A 706 -14.80 -40.46 31.65
CA VAL A 706 -14.07 -40.53 30.38
C VAL A 706 -12.57 -40.40 30.62
N LYS A 707 -11.78 -41.35 30.08
CA LYS A 707 -10.32 -41.38 30.24
C LYS A 707 -9.67 -40.36 29.29
N VAL A 708 -9.53 -39.12 29.74
CA VAL A 708 -8.97 -38.03 28.92
C VAL A 708 -7.48 -38.25 28.65
N ARG A 709 -7.09 -38.40 27.38
CA ARG A 709 -5.68 -38.41 26.95
C ARG A 709 -5.30 -37.04 26.40
N ILE A 710 -4.40 -36.35 27.11
CA ILE A 710 -3.89 -35.02 26.72
C ILE A 710 -2.63 -35.21 25.87
N THR A 711 -2.58 -34.56 24.71
CA THR A 711 -1.40 -34.58 23.83
C THR A 711 -0.43 -33.45 24.18
N GLU A 712 0.85 -33.62 23.84
CA GLU A 712 1.87 -32.58 24.01
C GLU A 712 1.52 -31.29 23.24
N GLY A 713 1.01 -31.42 22.02
CA GLY A 713 0.54 -30.28 21.22
C GLY A 713 -0.63 -29.54 21.87
N ALA A 714 -1.55 -30.26 22.53
CA ALA A 714 -2.67 -29.66 23.24
C ALA A 714 -2.21 -28.76 24.40
N ILE A 715 -1.26 -29.21 25.23
CA ILE A 715 -0.78 -28.39 26.36
C ILE A 715 0.00 -27.14 25.88
N ILE A 716 0.75 -27.25 24.78
CA ILE A 716 1.44 -26.10 24.16
C ILE A 716 0.42 -25.05 23.68
N GLN A 717 -0.61 -25.46 22.95
CA GLN A 717 -1.65 -24.54 22.49
C GLN A 717 -2.44 -23.95 23.66
N THR A 718 -2.73 -24.75 24.70
CA THR A 718 -3.45 -24.25 25.87
C THR A 718 -2.65 -23.20 26.62
N ALA A 719 -1.36 -23.44 26.85
CA ALA A 719 -0.46 -22.47 27.48
C ALA A 719 -0.33 -21.16 26.67
N ARG A 720 -0.43 -21.24 25.34
CA ARG A 720 -0.35 -20.09 24.44
C ARG A 720 -1.62 -19.23 24.39
N LEU A 721 -2.80 -19.86 24.46
CA LEU A 721 -4.07 -19.22 24.07
C LEU A 721 -5.04 -19.02 25.24
N PHE A 722 -4.92 -19.77 26.33
CA PHE A 722 -5.88 -19.75 27.44
C PHE A 722 -5.28 -19.20 28.74
N ASN A 723 -6.13 -19.09 29.77
CA ASN A 723 -5.76 -18.57 31.08
C ASN A 723 -5.25 -19.67 32.04
N GLN A 724 -4.76 -19.25 33.21
CA GLN A 724 -4.22 -20.14 34.25
C GLN A 724 -5.23 -21.19 34.76
N GLU A 725 -6.52 -20.90 34.77
CA GLU A 725 -7.53 -21.83 35.28
C GLU A 725 -7.60 -23.09 34.42
N ILE A 726 -7.64 -22.92 33.09
CA ILE A 726 -7.71 -24.04 32.15
C ILE A 726 -6.38 -24.82 32.11
N VAL A 727 -5.25 -24.11 32.11
CA VAL A 727 -3.92 -24.76 32.18
C VAL A 727 -3.82 -25.57 33.47
N GLY A 728 -4.31 -25.05 34.60
CA GLY A 728 -4.33 -25.74 35.88
C GLY A 728 -5.17 -27.02 35.85
N LEU A 729 -6.39 -26.95 35.31
CA LEU A 729 -7.27 -28.10 35.14
C LEU A 729 -6.63 -29.22 34.30
N LEU A 730 -5.89 -28.87 33.24
CA LEU A 730 -5.17 -29.85 32.43
C LEU A 730 -4.03 -30.52 33.21
N LEU A 731 -3.28 -29.76 34.01
CA LEU A 731 -2.22 -30.31 34.86
C LEU A 731 -2.78 -31.23 35.94
N ASP A 732 -3.92 -30.87 36.53
CA ASP A 732 -4.62 -31.68 37.53
C ASP A 732 -5.13 -33.01 36.99
N ARG A 733 -5.66 -33.02 35.75
CA ARG A 733 -6.25 -34.21 35.12
C ARG A 733 -5.23 -35.08 34.39
N GLY A 734 -4.18 -34.48 33.83
CA GLY A 734 -3.13 -35.18 33.11
C GLY A 734 -2.07 -35.82 34.00
N GLY A 735 -1.98 -35.40 35.27
CA GLY A 735 -1.02 -35.93 36.26
C GLY A 735 0.43 -35.90 35.76
N ASP A 736 1.20 -36.93 36.12
CA ASP A 736 2.62 -37.08 35.73
C ASP A 736 2.80 -37.38 34.22
N GLY A 737 1.72 -37.59 33.47
CA GLY A 737 1.75 -37.89 32.03
C GLY A 737 2.01 -36.68 31.12
N ILE A 738 1.86 -35.46 31.63
CA ILE A 738 2.17 -34.21 30.91
C ILE A 738 3.55 -33.74 31.35
N GLN A 739 4.53 -33.68 30.45
CA GLN A 739 5.84 -33.07 30.73
C GLN A 739 5.86 -31.59 30.34
N ILE A 740 6.38 -30.73 31.20
CA ILE A 740 6.60 -29.31 30.89
C ILE A 740 7.97 -29.16 30.25
N ASN A 741 8.02 -29.19 28.91
CA ASN A 741 9.25 -28.95 28.16
C ASN A 741 9.40 -27.48 27.75
N GLU A 742 10.54 -27.14 27.14
CA GLU A 742 10.84 -25.79 26.66
C GLU A 742 9.72 -25.21 25.76
N ALA A 743 9.09 -26.03 24.92
CA ALA A 743 8.03 -25.57 24.01
C ALA A 743 6.78 -25.07 24.75
N VAL A 744 6.40 -25.73 25.85
CA VAL A 744 5.28 -25.30 26.71
C VAL A 744 5.61 -23.99 27.41
N VAL A 745 6.86 -23.85 27.90
CA VAL A 745 7.31 -22.63 28.59
C VAL A 745 7.41 -21.44 27.61
N VAL A 746 7.94 -21.67 26.40
CA VAL A 746 7.95 -20.66 25.33
C VAL A 746 6.52 -20.27 24.92
N ALA A 747 5.59 -21.22 24.86
CA ALA A 747 4.19 -20.95 24.56
C ALA A 747 3.53 -20.07 25.62
N ALA A 748 3.73 -20.36 26.90
CA ALA A 748 3.28 -19.52 28.01
C ALA A 748 3.88 -18.09 27.94
N ALA A 749 5.18 -17.98 27.64
CA ALA A 749 5.84 -16.68 27.46
C ALA A 749 5.30 -15.87 26.26
N ARG A 750 4.74 -16.53 25.23
CA ARG A 750 4.09 -15.88 24.06
C ARG A 750 2.61 -15.60 24.25
N ASN A 751 2.01 -15.99 25.38
CA ASN A 751 0.60 -15.76 25.62
C ASN A 751 0.35 -14.26 25.87
N HIS A 752 -0.36 -13.62 24.96
CA HIS A 752 -0.55 -12.16 24.95
C HIS A 752 -1.49 -11.65 26.04
N TRP A 753 -2.35 -12.50 26.60
CA TRP A 753 -3.47 -12.06 27.44
C TRP A 753 -3.41 -12.58 28.88
N ASN A 754 -2.84 -13.76 29.10
CA ASN A 754 -2.75 -14.40 30.43
C ASN A 754 -1.36 -15.00 30.69
N GLY A 755 -0.32 -14.56 29.95
CA GLY A 755 0.99 -15.18 30.01
C GLY A 755 1.66 -15.10 31.38
N THR A 756 1.44 -14.01 32.13
CA THR A 756 2.01 -13.82 33.47
C THR A 756 1.45 -14.86 34.45
N GLU A 757 0.14 -14.98 34.47
CA GLU A 757 -0.66 -15.91 35.27
C GLU A 757 -0.36 -17.37 34.94
N VAL A 758 -0.29 -17.69 33.65
CA VAL A 758 0.05 -19.05 33.17
C VAL A 758 1.50 -19.40 33.53
N MET A 759 2.45 -18.47 33.36
CA MET A 759 3.86 -18.68 33.75
C MET A 759 4.00 -18.86 35.26
N ALA A 760 3.28 -18.07 36.06
CA ALA A 760 3.23 -18.20 37.52
C ALA A 760 2.81 -19.61 37.93
N LEU A 761 1.70 -20.09 37.36
CA LEU A 761 1.15 -21.41 37.62
C LEU A 761 2.13 -22.54 37.23
N LEU A 762 2.79 -22.44 36.08
CA LEU A 762 3.77 -23.44 35.65
C LEU A 762 4.96 -23.50 36.61
N LEU A 763 5.49 -22.34 37.04
CA LEU A 763 6.56 -22.28 38.03
C LEU A 763 6.12 -22.81 39.41
N ASP A 764 4.89 -22.52 39.83
CA ASP A 764 4.39 -22.93 41.16
C ASP A 764 4.07 -24.43 41.24
N ARG A 765 3.54 -25.03 40.16
CA ARG A 765 3.08 -26.43 40.18
C ARG A 765 4.08 -27.41 39.58
N ARG A 766 4.94 -26.98 38.65
CA ARG A 766 5.89 -27.81 37.89
C ARG A 766 7.26 -27.13 37.73
N GLY A 767 7.66 -26.30 38.70
CA GLY A 767 8.88 -25.49 38.63
C GLY A 767 10.16 -26.26 38.37
N ASP A 768 10.26 -27.50 38.86
CA ASP A 768 11.41 -28.40 38.66
C ASP A 768 11.61 -28.83 37.20
N GLU A 769 10.54 -28.79 36.38
CA GLU A 769 10.59 -29.10 34.95
C GLU A 769 10.81 -27.86 34.08
N VAL A 770 10.54 -26.67 34.61
CA VAL A 770 10.64 -25.41 33.87
C VAL A 770 12.10 -25.00 33.75
N GLN A 771 12.61 -25.01 32.52
CA GLN A 771 13.93 -24.48 32.16
C GLN A 771 13.80 -23.09 31.53
N ILE A 772 14.56 -22.13 32.05
CA ILE A 772 14.61 -20.78 31.49
C ILE A 772 15.73 -20.70 30.46
N THR A 773 15.37 -20.86 29.18
CA THR A 773 16.31 -20.78 28.06
C THR A 773 16.29 -19.40 27.40
N GLU A 774 17.26 -19.12 26.54
CA GLU A 774 17.24 -17.90 25.71
C GLU A 774 15.94 -17.79 24.89
N ALA A 775 15.37 -18.90 24.42
CA ALA A 775 14.14 -18.89 23.65
C ALA A 775 12.94 -18.40 24.46
N VAL A 776 12.86 -18.75 25.75
CA VAL A 776 11.83 -18.29 26.69
C VAL A 776 11.96 -16.79 26.94
N VAL A 777 13.18 -16.32 27.23
CA VAL A 777 13.47 -14.89 27.45
C VAL A 777 13.16 -14.09 26.19
N ALA A 778 13.59 -14.55 25.02
CA ALA A 778 13.35 -13.88 23.74
C ALA A 778 11.88 -13.89 23.30
N ALA A 779 11.09 -14.85 23.79
CA ALA A 779 9.65 -14.93 23.58
C ALA A 779 8.89 -13.92 24.46
N ALA A 780 9.20 -13.87 25.75
CA ALA A 780 8.62 -12.90 26.67
C ALA A 780 8.99 -11.45 26.28
N ALA A 781 10.25 -11.23 25.92
CA ALA A 781 10.78 -9.97 25.39
C ALA A 781 10.16 -9.52 24.05
N GLY A 782 9.42 -10.39 23.35
CA GLY A 782 8.71 -10.06 22.09
C GLY A 782 7.19 -9.99 22.25
N ASN A 783 6.68 -10.20 23.46
CA ASN A 783 5.24 -10.28 23.73
C ASN A 783 4.70 -8.93 24.25
N MET A 784 4.12 -8.13 23.35
CA MET A 784 3.60 -6.78 23.67
C MET A 784 2.47 -6.76 24.69
N GLY A 785 1.84 -7.90 24.98
CA GLY A 785 0.73 -8.00 25.94
C GLY A 785 1.24 -8.27 27.35
N CYS A 786 1.44 -9.55 27.71
CA CYS A 786 1.88 -9.96 29.04
C CYS A 786 3.40 -10.04 29.23
N GLY A 787 4.21 -9.68 28.23
CA GLY A 787 5.67 -9.87 28.27
C GLY A 787 6.34 -9.22 29.48
N ILE A 788 5.89 -8.04 29.90
CA ILE A 788 6.41 -7.31 31.09
C ILE A 788 6.22 -8.13 32.36
N GLY A 789 5.00 -8.62 32.59
CA GLY A 789 4.68 -9.42 33.76
C GLY A 789 5.42 -10.76 33.77
N VAL A 790 5.52 -11.42 32.60
CA VAL A 790 6.29 -12.66 32.46
C VAL A 790 7.77 -12.42 32.78
N MET A 791 8.39 -11.38 32.21
CA MET A 791 9.80 -11.07 32.47
C MET A 791 10.06 -10.75 33.95
N ALA A 792 9.21 -9.92 34.58
CA ALA A 792 9.33 -9.61 36.01
C ALA A 792 9.28 -10.87 36.87
N LEU A 793 8.32 -11.77 36.58
CA LEU A 793 8.12 -13.02 37.30
C LEU A 793 9.28 -14.01 37.11
N LEU A 794 9.86 -14.10 35.91
CA LEU A 794 11.06 -14.89 35.66
C LEU A 794 12.26 -14.38 36.46
N PHE A 795 12.46 -13.06 36.51
CA PHE A 795 13.54 -12.47 37.32
C PHE A 795 13.31 -12.65 38.83
N ASP A 796 12.08 -12.52 39.31
CA ASP A 796 11.76 -12.65 40.74
C ASP A 796 11.97 -14.08 41.25
N ARG A 797 11.60 -15.09 40.45
CA ARG A 797 11.59 -16.50 40.89
C ARG A 797 12.80 -17.32 40.41
N ARG A 798 13.42 -16.94 39.28
CA ARG A 798 14.50 -17.69 38.62
C ARG A 798 15.59 -16.77 38.07
N GLY A 799 15.83 -15.62 38.69
CA GLY A 799 16.73 -14.58 38.19
C GLY A 799 18.15 -15.05 37.85
N ASP A 800 18.71 -15.98 38.63
CA ASP A 800 20.06 -16.52 38.40
C ASP A 800 20.17 -17.37 37.10
N GLU A 801 19.04 -17.83 36.56
CA GLU A 801 18.97 -18.61 35.31
C GLU A 801 18.64 -17.75 34.09
N VAL A 802 18.19 -16.50 34.29
CA VAL A 802 17.80 -15.61 33.21
C VAL A 802 19.04 -14.98 32.57
N GLN A 803 19.49 -15.53 31.44
CA GLN A 803 20.52 -14.88 30.62
C GLN A 803 19.93 -13.81 29.71
N ILE A 804 20.34 -12.55 29.91
CA ILE A 804 19.95 -11.45 29.03
C ILE A 804 20.91 -11.36 27.85
N THR A 805 20.40 -11.68 26.66
CA THR A 805 21.18 -11.60 25.42
C THR A 805 20.96 -10.28 24.67
N GLU A 806 21.93 -9.92 23.82
CA GLU A 806 21.86 -8.73 22.94
C GLU A 806 20.59 -8.75 22.06
N ARG A 807 20.16 -9.95 21.65
CA ARG A 807 18.94 -10.18 20.86
C ARG A 807 17.66 -9.85 21.62
N ALA A 808 17.59 -10.16 22.91
CA ALA A 808 16.47 -9.79 23.77
C ALA A 808 16.42 -8.25 23.92
N ILE A 809 17.55 -7.62 24.24
CA ILE A 809 17.67 -6.17 24.41
C ILE A 809 17.26 -5.43 23.13
N THR A 810 17.70 -5.91 21.97
CA THR A 810 17.36 -5.31 20.66
C THR A 810 15.85 -5.39 20.37
N ARG A 811 15.20 -6.52 20.69
CA ARG A 811 13.75 -6.68 20.53
C ARG A 811 12.97 -5.75 21.46
N ILE A 812 13.38 -5.68 22.72
CA ILE A 812 12.74 -4.82 23.72
C ILE A 812 12.88 -3.35 23.32
N ALA A 813 14.10 -2.91 22.97
CA ALA A 813 14.37 -1.53 22.55
C ALA A 813 13.51 -1.10 21.35
N ARG A 814 13.16 -2.03 20.46
CA ARG A 814 12.33 -1.76 19.28
C ARG A 814 10.82 -1.72 19.58
N LEU A 815 10.35 -2.55 20.51
CA LEU A 815 8.92 -2.89 20.62
C LEU A 815 8.24 -2.39 21.91
N PHE A 816 9.00 -2.08 22.97
CA PHE A 816 8.45 -1.73 24.29
C PHE A 816 8.82 -0.31 24.71
N ASP A 817 8.09 0.23 25.69
CA ASP A 817 8.35 1.52 26.31
C ASP A 817 9.47 1.45 27.36
N HIS A 818 9.69 2.57 28.05
CA HIS A 818 10.79 2.73 29.00
C HIS A 818 10.70 1.85 30.24
N ASP A 819 9.50 1.49 30.72
CA ASP A 819 9.29 0.73 31.96
C ASP A 819 9.90 -0.68 31.88
N MET A 820 9.74 -1.34 30.74
CA MET A 820 10.30 -2.67 30.50
C MET A 820 11.84 -2.64 30.45
N ILE A 821 12.40 -1.61 29.82
CA ILE A 821 13.85 -1.42 29.74
C ILE A 821 14.42 -1.14 31.12
N GLU A 822 13.74 -0.36 31.94
CA GLU A 822 14.14 -0.10 33.33
C GLU A 822 14.20 -1.40 34.13
N ILE A 823 13.16 -2.26 34.08
CA ILE A 823 13.13 -3.56 34.78
C ILE A 823 14.30 -4.47 34.34
N LEU A 824 14.56 -4.55 33.03
CA LEU A 824 15.67 -5.33 32.49
C LEU A 824 17.02 -4.79 32.93
N LEU A 825 17.23 -3.47 32.78
CA LEU A 825 18.47 -2.83 33.16
C LEU A 825 18.71 -2.95 34.66
N ASP A 826 17.67 -2.85 35.48
CA ASP A 826 17.76 -2.97 36.94
C ASP A 826 18.16 -4.35 37.42
N ARG A 827 17.75 -5.40 36.70
CA ARG A 827 17.97 -6.79 37.14
C ARG A 827 19.08 -7.53 36.39
N ALA A 828 19.54 -7.07 35.22
CA ALA A 828 20.66 -7.69 34.49
C ALA A 828 22.06 -7.44 35.06
N GLY A 829 22.20 -6.50 36.01
CA GLY A 829 23.51 -6.11 36.53
C GLY A 829 24.43 -5.42 35.50
N ASN A 830 25.75 -5.69 35.59
CA ASN A 830 26.83 -4.90 34.97
C ASN A 830 27.26 -5.38 33.56
N ASP A 831 26.64 -6.41 32.98
CA ASP A 831 27.15 -7.10 31.78
C ASP A 831 26.39 -6.77 30.49
N ILE A 832 25.66 -5.65 30.46
CA ILE A 832 24.84 -5.25 29.31
C ILE A 832 25.68 -4.54 28.25
N LYS A 833 25.72 -5.13 27.05
CA LYS A 833 26.35 -4.56 25.86
C LYS A 833 25.35 -3.79 24.99
N ILE A 834 25.54 -2.48 24.85
CA ILE A 834 24.77 -1.61 23.96
C ILE A 834 25.50 -1.51 22.61
N ALA A 835 25.08 -2.36 21.68
CA ALA A 835 25.61 -2.42 20.32
C ALA A 835 24.85 -1.49 19.36
N LYS A 836 25.39 -1.34 18.15
CA LYS A 836 24.77 -0.56 17.06
C LYS A 836 23.32 -0.97 16.83
N ASP A 837 23.04 -2.27 16.83
CA ASP A 837 21.71 -2.80 16.52
C ASP A 837 20.68 -2.43 17.60
N VAL A 838 21.09 -2.37 18.87
CA VAL A 838 20.26 -1.88 19.98
C VAL A 838 19.89 -0.41 19.81
N VAL A 839 20.85 0.43 19.39
CA VAL A 839 20.62 1.86 19.12
C VAL A 839 19.70 2.06 17.91
N MET A 840 19.91 1.28 16.84
CA MET A 840 19.04 1.32 15.66
C MET A 840 17.61 0.85 15.99
N ALA A 841 17.49 -0.18 16.84
CA ALA A 841 16.20 -0.65 17.35
C ALA A 841 15.48 0.42 18.18
N ALA A 842 16.17 1.06 19.13
CA ALA A 842 15.64 2.17 19.92
C ALA A 842 15.19 3.35 19.03
N ALA A 843 15.94 3.65 17.97
CA ALA A 843 15.63 4.74 17.05
C ALA A 843 14.38 4.44 16.19
N GLY A 844 14.14 3.17 15.89
CA GLY A 844 12.98 2.67 15.16
C GLY A 844 11.74 2.43 16.02
N ASN A 845 11.78 2.71 17.33
CA ASN A 845 10.65 2.54 18.23
C ASN A 845 9.61 3.67 18.03
N PRO A 846 8.39 3.38 17.57
CA PRO A 846 7.41 4.40 17.18
C PRO A 846 6.78 5.14 18.37
N HIS A 847 6.86 4.59 19.60
CA HIS A 847 6.12 5.09 20.76
C HIS A 847 6.99 5.79 21.81
N SER A 848 8.27 5.41 21.97
CA SER A 848 9.11 5.91 23.07
C SER A 848 10.61 6.03 22.73
N LYS A 849 10.95 6.34 21.47
CA LYS A 849 12.36 6.39 21.02
C LYS A 849 13.29 7.23 21.90
N LYS A 850 12.84 8.39 22.39
CA LYS A 850 13.69 9.32 23.15
C LYS A 850 13.89 8.83 24.57
N GLU A 851 12.83 8.37 25.21
CA GLU A 851 12.79 7.85 26.57
C GLU A 851 13.61 6.57 26.64
N VAL A 852 13.35 5.60 25.76
CA VAL A 852 14.11 4.34 25.64
C VAL A 852 15.61 4.61 25.50
N MET A 853 15.99 5.53 24.61
CA MET A 853 17.39 5.90 24.41
C MET A 853 17.97 6.60 25.65
N ARG A 854 17.20 7.47 26.30
CA ARG A 854 17.59 8.15 27.55
C ARG A 854 17.89 7.12 28.64
N PHE A 855 17.03 6.13 28.86
CA PHE A 855 17.21 5.09 29.88
C PHE A 855 18.41 4.18 29.60
N LEU A 856 18.61 3.76 28.35
CA LEU A 856 19.78 2.97 27.94
C LEU A 856 21.10 3.72 28.21
N LEU A 857 21.12 5.05 28.11
CA LEU A 857 22.31 5.89 28.31
C LEU A 857 22.48 6.43 29.74
N ASN A 858 21.40 6.57 30.51
CA ASN A 858 21.44 7.23 31.82
C ASN A 858 22.07 6.36 32.93
N ARG A 859 22.35 5.07 32.68
CA ARG A 859 23.17 4.22 33.57
C ARG A 859 24.67 4.52 33.38
N LYS A 860 25.08 5.68 33.88
CA LYS A 860 26.40 6.31 33.72
C LYS A 860 27.63 5.50 34.19
N GLU A 861 27.47 4.35 34.86
CA GLU A 861 28.59 3.64 35.49
C GLU A 861 28.78 2.18 35.07
N LYS A 862 27.87 1.55 34.28
CA LYS A 862 27.75 0.08 34.27
C LYS A 862 27.38 -0.64 32.94
N ALA A 863 27.32 0.04 31.78
CA ALA A 863 26.99 -0.61 30.49
C ALA A 863 28.09 -0.38 29.42
N TRP A 864 28.44 -1.42 28.66
CA TRP A 864 29.44 -1.32 27.58
C TRP A 864 28.80 -0.83 26.28
N ILE A 865 29.12 0.41 25.85
CA ILE A 865 28.63 0.97 24.59
C ILE A 865 29.71 0.84 23.50
N THR A 866 29.35 0.21 22.38
CA THR A 866 30.26 0.04 21.23
C THR A 866 30.56 1.35 20.49
N GLU A 867 31.72 1.46 19.83
CA GLU A 867 32.07 2.65 19.02
C GLU A 867 31.02 2.95 17.93
N GLU A 868 30.54 1.90 17.25
CA GLU A 868 29.53 2.03 16.20
C GLU A 868 28.17 2.52 16.73
N ALA A 869 27.79 2.10 17.94
CA ALA A 869 26.61 2.62 18.62
C ALA A 869 26.73 4.13 18.85
N ILE A 870 27.86 4.61 19.36
CA ILE A 870 28.10 6.05 19.60
C ILE A 870 27.93 6.87 18.31
N VAL A 871 28.46 6.37 17.19
CA VAL A 871 28.29 7.02 15.87
C VAL A 871 26.81 7.13 15.50
N GLN A 872 26.02 6.08 15.71
CA GLN A 872 24.59 6.12 15.40
C GLN A 872 23.80 7.02 16.36
N ILE A 873 24.14 7.04 17.65
CA ILE A 873 23.50 7.91 18.65
C ILE A 873 23.59 9.37 18.22
N THR A 874 24.79 9.81 17.83
CA THR A 874 25.04 11.20 17.39
C THR A 874 24.39 11.57 16.05
N ARG A 875 23.98 10.57 15.25
CA ARG A 875 23.28 10.77 13.97
C ARG A 875 21.77 10.79 14.11
N LEU A 876 21.23 9.95 15.00
CA LEU A 876 19.81 9.63 15.06
C LEU A 876 19.07 10.34 16.21
N PHE A 877 19.78 10.75 17.27
CA PHE A 877 19.20 11.33 18.47
C PHE A 877 19.68 12.76 18.73
N ASP A 878 18.96 13.50 19.58
CA ASP A 878 19.18 14.93 19.82
C ASP A 878 20.29 15.22 20.84
N GLU A 879 20.56 16.51 21.06
CA GLU A 879 21.68 17.00 21.87
C GLU A 879 21.65 16.49 23.32
N GLU A 880 20.46 16.19 23.84
CA GLU A 880 20.26 15.69 25.20
C GLU A 880 20.74 14.24 25.34
N ALA A 881 20.42 13.36 24.38
CA ALA A 881 20.91 11.98 24.37
C ALA A 881 22.44 11.91 24.24
N VAL A 882 23.04 12.79 23.44
CA VAL A 882 24.50 12.88 23.30
C VAL A 882 25.19 13.32 24.60
N ARG A 883 24.54 14.18 25.40
CA ARG A 883 25.06 14.60 26.72
C ARG A 883 25.03 13.50 27.79
N LEU A 884 24.26 12.44 27.57
CA LEU A 884 24.15 11.30 28.49
C LEU A 884 25.25 10.25 28.26
N LEU A 885 26.04 10.35 27.19
CA LEU A 885 27.22 9.51 26.99
C LEU A 885 28.23 9.71 28.13
N PRO A 886 28.80 8.62 28.71
CA PRO A 886 29.66 8.71 29.89
C PRO A 886 30.96 9.48 29.61
N ASP A 887 31.37 10.32 30.58
CA ASP A 887 32.58 11.15 30.52
C ASP A 887 33.82 10.29 30.86
N ARG A 888 34.67 10.01 29.87
CA ARG A 888 35.75 9.01 30.01
C ARG A 888 36.94 9.53 30.83
N ARG A 889 37.09 9.04 32.06
CA ARG A 889 38.41 8.83 32.69
C ARG A 889 38.76 7.37 33.00
N GLY A 890 37.83 6.42 32.82
CA GLY A 890 38.02 5.04 33.29
C GLY A 890 38.15 3.94 32.24
N HIS A 891 37.79 4.15 30.97
CA HIS A 891 37.79 3.08 29.95
C HIS A 891 38.87 3.32 28.91
N ARG A 892 40.00 2.63 29.14
CA ARG A 892 41.23 2.59 28.35
C ARG A 892 40.92 2.46 26.86
N ALA A 893 41.39 3.44 26.09
CA ALA A 893 41.77 3.41 24.68
C ALA A 893 40.88 2.58 23.73
N GLU A 894 39.86 3.20 23.14
CA GLU A 894 39.17 2.78 21.89
C GLU A 894 38.00 3.76 21.61
N ILE A 895 38.28 5.07 21.47
CA ILE A 895 37.38 6.05 20.77
C ILE A 895 38.25 7.11 20.07
N THR A 896 39.40 6.72 19.53
CA THR A 896 40.22 7.67 18.76
C THR A 896 39.85 7.60 17.28
N THR A 897 39.23 6.51 16.83
CA THR A 897 38.95 6.22 15.42
C THR A 897 37.53 6.58 14.98
N ALA A 898 36.53 6.49 15.87
CA ALA A 898 35.13 6.82 15.52
C ALA A 898 34.89 8.32 15.25
N VAL A 899 35.68 9.21 15.86
CA VAL A 899 35.49 10.67 15.75
C VAL A 899 35.95 11.23 14.40
N THR A 900 36.81 10.53 13.65
CA THR A 900 37.21 10.96 12.30
C THR A 900 36.12 10.71 11.24
N VAL A 901 35.14 9.84 11.50
CA VAL A 901 34.08 9.49 10.53
C VAL A 901 32.86 10.44 10.63
N ILE A 902 32.73 11.23 11.69
CA ILE A 902 31.59 12.12 11.96
C ILE A 902 31.89 13.59 11.58
N GLU A 903 32.96 13.87 10.83
CA GLU A 903 33.17 15.18 10.21
C GLU A 903 32.33 15.40 8.93
N ALA A 904 31.14 14.80 8.84
CA ALA A 904 30.18 15.09 7.79
C ALA A 904 29.46 16.43 8.04
N PRO A 905 29.07 17.20 6.99
CA PRO A 905 28.58 18.58 7.13
C PRO A 905 27.17 18.73 7.74
N THR A 906 26.53 17.64 8.14
CA THR A 906 25.11 17.59 8.51
C THR A 906 24.82 17.75 10.00
N SER A 907 25.82 17.82 10.88
CA SER A 907 25.57 18.08 12.30
C SER A 907 25.49 19.58 12.57
N ASN A 908 24.41 20.02 13.24
CA ASN A 908 24.21 21.39 13.73
C ASN A 908 25.49 21.93 14.42
N GLY A 909 25.83 23.21 14.24
CA GLY A 909 27.13 23.77 14.67
C GLY A 909 27.50 23.55 16.14
N LYS A 910 26.49 23.37 17.02
CA LYS A 910 26.64 23.04 18.44
C LYS A 910 27.01 21.57 18.71
N HIS A 911 26.57 20.62 17.88
CA HIS A 911 26.95 19.19 17.98
C HIS A 911 28.44 18.98 17.68
N ARG A 912 28.98 19.73 16.71
CA ARG A 912 30.41 19.72 16.38
C ARG A 912 31.29 20.20 17.53
N GLU A 913 30.79 21.18 18.29
CA GLU A 913 31.45 21.73 19.48
C GLU A 913 31.39 20.75 20.67
N LEU A 914 30.28 20.04 20.87
CA LEU A 914 30.14 18.97 21.86
C LEU A 914 31.07 17.77 21.58
N LEU A 915 31.15 17.31 20.33
CA LEU A 915 32.08 16.26 19.90
C LEU A 915 33.55 16.68 20.05
N LYS A 916 33.87 17.95 19.77
CA LYS A 916 35.20 18.52 20.07
C LYS A 916 35.49 18.53 21.57
N ARG A 917 34.51 18.81 22.43
CA ARG A 917 34.70 18.82 23.90
C ARG A 917 34.89 17.43 24.48
N LEU A 918 34.13 16.44 24.00
CA LEU A 918 34.32 15.02 24.33
C LEU A 918 35.71 14.51 23.90
N LYS A 919 36.24 14.97 22.76
CA LYS A 919 37.61 14.66 22.28
C LYS A 919 38.72 15.23 23.17
N HIS A 920 38.45 16.30 23.93
CA HIS A 920 39.47 17.02 24.74
C HIS A 920 39.29 16.85 26.26
N GLY A 921 38.37 16.00 26.72
CA GLY A 921 38.25 15.63 28.15
C GLY A 921 37.98 16.80 29.10
N ARG A 922 37.28 17.86 28.66
CA ARG A 922 36.84 18.96 29.53
C ARG A 922 35.36 18.78 29.87
N GLY A 923 35.09 18.46 31.13
CA GLY A 923 33.74 18.19 31.64
C GLY A 923 32.75 19.32 31.42
N ILE A 924 31.49 18.95 31.24
CA ILE A 924 30.35 19.88 31.14
C ILE A 924 30.00 20.34 32.55
N GLY A 925 30.54 21.48 32.98
CA GLY A 925 30.04 22.19 34.16
C GLY A 925 28.72 22.88 33.84
N ASN A 926 27.67 22.60 34.63
CA ASN A 926 26.36 23.25 34.52
C ASN A 926 26.49 24.78 34.62
N LYS A 927 26.12 25.47 33.54
CA LYS A 927 25.63 26.84 33.55
C LYS A 927 24.49 26.97 32.56
#